data_AF-A0A401RM12-F1
#
_entry.id   AF-A0A401RM12-F1
#
_cell.length_a   1.000
_cell.length_b   1.000
_cell.length_c   1.000
_cell.angle_alpha   90.00
_cell.angle_beta   90.00
_cell.angle_gamma   90.00
#
_symmetry.space_group_name_H-M   'P 1'
#
loop_
_entity.id
_entity.type
_entity.pdbx_description
1 polymer ?
#
loop_
_entity_poly.entity_id
_entity_poly.type
_entity_poly.pdbx_seq_one_letter_code
_entity_poly.pdbx_strand_id
1 'polypeptide(L)'
;MISELRNNLNLLKQEEETIRNGLNVFKIDQPLSKELQNLEKDLDFLQQTWEVTKQWEESWAEWKGGKFSSLQTQIMENTAMGYFRKLNKLSQILKDKNWDIVTASKNKVQQFKKTMPLITDLRNPAMRTRHWTNIKDEVQKIFDHTSDDFTLEKIIELGLEQHADAINSISSAATKELSIEMALEGIKKTWEVTVLDLMPYKDKGHYKLRGTDEIFQVLEENQLTLSTMKASPYLRAFDKQVDYWERCLSLILEVIEMILTVQRQWLYLENIFLGEDIRKQLPRESAEFENIDVQWKVIMQRLIQEPNALRGTHHPGLLDSLNGMNAKLEEIEKSLDMYLETKRQIFPRFYFLSNDDLLEILGQSRNPPAVQPHMKKCFDNIKSLKMQKVGTTAKMEAAGMFAADGEYVEFKHPTLLEGPVEAWLCDVERTMRFTLKDLLKDCRLALKKMLTKRDKWVKDWPGQVSMLRKYSEAIRGNLTKIMRLKIVALVTVEVHARDVIDKLYKLGCMDVTSFDWLSQLRLYWDKTGAWGCFDEFNRINIEVLSVVAQQILSILSALSANLTRFVFEGREINLVWSCGIFITMNPGYAGRTELPDNLKSMFRPISMVVPDSTLIAEIILFAEGFNNCKALAKKVYTLYSLAVQQLSKQDHYDFGLRALTSLLRYAGKKRRDKPQLSDEEVLLLSMKDMNIAKLTSVDLPLFAAIVQDLFPGVETPVLDYGKVGRMWMQFL
;
A
#
# COMPACT_ATOMS: atom_id res chain seq x y z
N MET A 1 -0.21 86.87 -22.48
CA MET A 1 -1.38 86.53 -23.33
C MET A 1 -2.58 86.02 -22.54
N ILE A 2 -2.65 84.78 -21.99
CA ILE A 2 -3.85 84.34 -21.22
C ILE A 2 -4.11 85.21 -19.98
N SER A 3 -3.07 85.55 -19.23
CA SER A 3 -3.17 86.47 -18.07
C SER A 3 -3.66 87.87 -18.47
N GLU A 4 -3.36 88.31 -19.68
CA GLU A 4 -3.72 89.62 -20.21
C GLU A 4 -5.18 89.62 -20.68
N LEU A 5 -5.62 88.54 -21.34
CA LEU A 5 -7.02 88.28 -21.69
C LEU A 5 -7.90 88.13 -20.44
N ARG A 6 -7.41 87.51 -19.36
CA ARG A 6 -8.10 87.47 -18.06
C ARG A 6 -8.25 88.85 -17.44
N ASN A 7 -7.21 89.69 -17.51
CA ASN A 7 -7.29 91.07 -17.02
C ASN A 7 -8.33 91.87 -17.81
N ASN A 8 -8.35 91.72 -19.14
CA ASN A 8 -9.36 92.37 -19.98
C ASN A 8 -10.78 91.83 -19.71
N LEU A 9 -10.94 90.52 -19.49
CA LEU A 9 -12.22 89.94 -19.08
C LEU A 9 -12.69 90.48 -17.72
N ASN A 10 -11.77 90.62 -16.75
CA ASN A 10 -12.09 91.18 -15.44
C ASN A 10 -12.48 92.65 -15.51
N LEU A 11 -11.83 93.45 -16.37
CA LEU A 11 -12.24 94.82 -16.65
C LEU A 11 -13.64 94.87 -17.28
N LEU A 12 -13.93 94.02 -18.27
CA LEU A 12 -15.26 93.92 -18.88
C LEU A 12 -16.34 93.47 -17.89
N LYS A 13 -16.00 92.59 -16.94
CA LYS A 13 -16.90 92.19 -15.84
C LYS A 13 -17.15 93.31 -14.84
N GLN A 14 -16.12 94.10 -14.51
CA GLN A 14 -16.26 95.27 -13.65
C GLN A 14 -17.12 96.36 -14.33
N GLU A 15 -16.96 96.55 -15.63
CA GLU A 15 -17.84 97.42 -16.43
C GLU A 15 -19.28 96.87 -16.48
N GLU A 16 -19.47 95.58 -16.72
CA GLU A 16 -20.79 94.92 -16.68
C GLU A 16 -21.46 95.08 -15.31
N GLU A 17 -20.69 94.93 -14.22
CA GLU A 17 -21.19 95.10 -12.86
C GLU A 17 -21.52 96.56 -12.55
N THR A 18 -20.72 97.50 -13.03
CA THR A 18 -20.99 98.95 -12.90
C THR A 18 -22.26 99.34 -13.66
N ILE A 19 -22.41 98.85 -14.90
CA ILE A 19 -23.61 99.08 -15.73
C ILE A 19 -24.84 98.44 -15.07
N ARG A 20 -24.74 97.21 -14.58
CA ARG A 20 -25.82 96.52 -13.89
C ARG A 20 -26.22 97.24 -12.60
N ASN A 21 -25.26 97.72 -11.81
CA ASN A 21 -25.52 98.50 -10.61
C ASN A 21 -26.21 99.84 -10.97
N GLY A 22 -25.79 100.50 -12.04
CA GLY A 22 -26.45 101.70 -12.58
C GLY A 22 -27.87 101.44 -13.08
N LEU A 23 -28.12 100.35 -13.79
CA LEU A 23 -29.45 99.93 -14.27
C LEU A 23 -30.38 99.53 -13.12
N ASN A 24 -29.84 98.95 -12.04
CA ASN A 24 -30.59 98.61 -10.84
C ASN A 24 -31.17 99.84 -10.12
N VAL A 25 -30.50 101.00 -10.20
CA VAL A 25 -31.05 102.28 -9.71
C VAL A 25 -32.37 102.62 -10.40
N PHE A 26 -32.54 102.21 -11.66
CA PHE A 26 -33.76 102.40 -12.45
C PHE A 26 -34.73 101.21 -12.37
N LYS A 27 -34.48 100.22 -11.49
CA LYS A 27 -35.23 98.96 -11.37
C LYS A 27 -35.28 98.13 -12.67
N ILE A 28 -34.26 98.26 -13.53
CA ILE A 28 -34.11 97.43 -14.73
C ILE A 28 -33.19 96.26 -14.39
N ASP A 29 -33.72 95.04 -14.45
CA ASP A 29 -32.98 93.82 -14.13
C ASP A 29 -32.33 93.23 -15.39
N GLN A 30 -31.00 93.26 -15.46
CA GLN A 30 -30.22 92.79 -16.60
C GLN A 30 -29.49 91.48 -16.25
N PRO A 31 -29.76 90.36 -16.94
CA PRO A 31 -29.07 89.10 -16.68
C PRO A 31 -27.59 89.15 -17.08
N LEU A 32 -26.76 88.37 -16.38
CA LEU A 32 -25.33 88.22 -16.70
C LEU A 32 -25.15 87.76 -18.15
N SER A 33 -24.15 88.32 -18.82
CA SER A 33 -23.80 87.97 -20.19
C SER A 33 -23.37 86.51 -20.28
N LYS A 34 -24.16 85.72 -21.01
CA LYS A 34 -23.81 84.33 -21.35
C LYS A 34 -22.52 84.27 -22.16
N GLU A 35 -22.20 85.31 -22.93
CA GLU A 35 -20.97 85.39 -23.73
C GLU A 35 -19.73 85.57 -22.85
N LEU A 36 -19.79 86.46 -21.83
CA LEU A 36 -18.70 86.62 -20.86
C LEU A 36 -18.51 85.37 -20.00
N GLN A 37 -19.59 84.69 -19.62
CA GLN A 37 -19.52 83.41 -18.90
C GLN A 37 -18.93 82.29 -19.75
N ASN A 38 -19.27 82.23 -21.05
CA ASN A 38 -18.69 81.26 -21.97
C ASN A 38 -17.21 81.57 -22.26
N LEU A 39 -16.84 82.84 -22.39
CA LEU A 39 -15.46 83.28 -22.57
C LEU A 39 -14.60 82.97 -21.34
N GLU A 40 -15.15 83.14 -20.13
CA GLU A 40 -14.49 82.72 -18.88
C GLU A 40 -14.22 81.21 -18.86
N LYS A 41 -15.23 80.40 -19.18
CA LYS A 41 -15.07 78.95 -19.28
C LYS A 41 -14.06 78.54 -20.34
N ASP A 42 -14.07 79.19 -21.50
CA ASP A 42 -13.10 78.93 -22.58
C ASP A 42 -11.67 79.31 -22.14
N LEU A 43 -11.50 80.43 -21.42
CA LEU A 43 -10.19 80.82 -20.85
C LEU A 43 -9.72 79.86 -19.75
N ASP A 44 -10.62 79.35 -18.91
CA ASP A 44 -10.31 78.32 -17.91
C ASP A 44 -9.83 77.03 -18.58
N PHE A 45 -10.52 76.57 -19.63
CA PHE A 45 -10.12 75.39 -20.39
C PHE A 45 -8.81 75.57 -21.17
N LEU A 46 -8.57 76.77 -21.74
CA LEU A 46 -7.29 77.10 -22.37
C LEU A 46 -6.16 77.07 -21.35
N GLN A 47 -6.35 77.70 -20.19
CA GLN A 47 -5.34 77.70 -19.13
C GLN A 47 -5.06 76.29 -18.63
N GLN A 48 -6.10 75.49 -18.39
CA GLN A 48 -5.94 74.11 -17.97
C GLN A 48 -5.18 73.26 -19.01
N THR A 49 -5.46 73.48 -20.30
CA THR A 49 -4.73 72.80 -21.38
C THR A 49 -3.26 73.20 -21.39
N TRP A 50 -2.95 74.50 -21.37
CA TRP A 50 -1.57 74.99 -21.38
C TRP A 50 -0.79 74.60 -20.12
N GLU A 51 -1.44 74.55 -18.97
CA GLU A 51 -0.83 74.09 -17.72
C GLU A 51 -0.44 72.60 -17.81
N VAL A 52 -1.35 71.75 -18.31
CA VAL A 52 -1.04 70.32 -18.50
C VAL A 52 0.05 70.12 -19.57
N THR A 53 0.04 70.91 -20.65
CA THR A 53 1.09 70.89 -21.68
C THR A 53 2.44 71.32 -21.11
N LYS A 54 2.47 72.37 -20.28
CA LYS A 54 3.69 72.84 -19.62
C LYS A 54 4.25 71.80 -18.66
N GLN A 55 3.39 71.22 -17.79
CA GLN A 55 3.79 70.15 -16.87
C GLN A 55 4.35 68.93 -17.60
N TRP A 56 3.77 68.59 -18.76
CA TRP A 56 4.29 67.55 -19.65
C TRP A 56 5.67 67.93 -20.20
N GLU A 57 5.85 69.14 -20.69
CA GLU A 57 7.13 69.60 -21.26
C GLU A 57 8.24 69.66 -20.21
N GLU A 58 7.94 70.05 -18.97
CA GLU A 58 8.86 70.01 -17.83
C GLU A 58 9.25 68.56 -17.49
N SER A 59 8.27 67.67 -17.35
CA SER A 59 8.52 66.24 -17.07
C SER A 59 9.32 65.58 -18.21
N TRP A 60 9.01 65.91 -19.46
CA TRP A 60 9.73 65.40 -20.63
C TRP A 60 11.16 65.93 -20.68
N ALA A 61 11.41 67.20 -20.38
CA ALA A 61 12.75 67.77 -20.34
C ALA A 61 13.63 67.08 -19.28
N GLU A 62 13.06 66.80 -18.10
CA GLU A 62 13.73 66.04 -17.03
C GLU A 62 14.07 64.62 -17.48
N TRP A 63 13.11 63.89 -18.04
CA TRP A 63 13.32 62.50 -18.47
C TRP A 63 14.28 62.39 -19.66
N LYS A 64 14.19 63.33 -20.61
CA LYS A 64 15.00 63.35 -21.84
C LYS A 64 16.49 63.51 -21.53
N GLY A 65 16.83 64.42 -20.61
CA GLY A 65 18.23 64.74 -20.24
C GLY A 65 18.78 63.92 -19.07
N GLY A 66 17.93 63.21 -18.33
CA GLY A 66 18.34 62.38 -17.19
C GLY A 66 19.17 61.15 -17.60
N LYS A 67 20.06 60.70 -16.71
CA LYS A 67 20.83 59.46 -16.89
C LYS A 67 19.88 58.27 -17.02
N PHE A 68 20.01 57.47 -18.08
CA PHE A 68 19.10 56.37 -18.36
C PHE A 68 19.02 55.34 -17.22
N SER A 69 20.13 55.09 -16.52
CA SER A 69 20.19 54.18 -15.36
C SER A 69 19.34 54.63 -14.17
N SER A 70 19.11 55.93 -14.01
CA SER A 70 18.34 56.53 -12.92
C SER A 70 16.84 56.64 -13.20
N LEU A 71 16.43 56.37 -14.44
CA LEU A 71 15.04 56.48 -14.87
C LEU A 71 14.17 55.41 -14.20
N GLN A 72 13.03 55.87 -13.67
CA GLN A 72 12.03 55.03 -13.02
C GLN A 72 10.85 54.82 -13.97
N THR A 73 10.93 53.77 -14.78
CA THR A 73 9.99 53.48 -15.88
C THR A 73 8.53 53.41 -15.41
N GLN A 74 8.27 52.83 -14.24
CA GLN A 74 6.92 52.72 -13.67
C GLN A 74 6.31 54.09 -13.32
N ILE A 75 7.10 55.01 -12.76
CA ILE A 75 6.63 56.36 -12.41
C ILE A 75 6.36 57.14 -13.69
N MET A 76 7.26 57.06 -14.66
CA MET A 76 7.12 57.73 -15.96
C MET A 76 5.85 57.28 -16.68
N GLU A 77 5.56 55.98 -16.70
CA GLU A 77 4.35 55.42 -17.30
C GLU A 77 3.08 55.94 -16.63
N ASN A 78 3.03 55.90 -15.29
CA ASN A 78 1.90 56.37 -14.50
C ASN A 78 1.64 57.87 -14.73
N THR A 79 2.70 58.68 -14.72
CA THR A 79 2.64 60.13 -14.94
C THR A 79 2.18 60.47 -16.37
N ALA A 80 2.74 59.81 -17.38
CA ALA A 80 2.33 59.98 -18.78
C ALA A 80 0.86 59.54 -19.00
N MET A 81 0.42 58.45 -18.37
CA MET A 81 -0.97 58.02 -18.40
C MET A 81 -1.89 59.03 -17.73
N GLY A 82 -1.45 59.64 -16.62
CA GLY A 82 -2.16 60.72 -15.93
C GLY A 82 -2.39 61.95 -16.82
N TYR A 83 -1.35 62.45 -17.49
CA TYR A 83 -1.46 63.56 -18.44
C TYR A 83 -2.35 63.21 -19.64
N PHE A 84 -2.21 62.00 -20.20
CA PHE A 84 -3.04 61.54 -21.30
C PHE A 84 -4.53 61.51 -20.93
N ARG A 85 -4.89 61.03 -19.72
CA ARG A 85 -6.29 61.02 -19.25
C ARG A 85 -6.86 62.44 -19.15
N LYS A 86 -6.09 63.39 -18.60
CA LYS A 86 -6.48 64.81 -18.49
C LYS A 86 -6.70 65.43 -19.88
N LEU A 87 -5.75 65.27 -20.78
CA LEU A 87 -5.83 65.79 -22.16
C LEU A 87 -6.93 65.12 -22.98
N ASN A 88 -7.19 63.83 -22.78
CA ASN A 88 -8.28 63.12 -23.46
C ASN A 88 -9.65 63.61 -22.98
N LYS A 89 -9.81 63.89 -21.68
CA LYS A 89 -11.04 64.48 -21.13
C LYS A 89 -11.28 65.89 -21.70
N LEU A 90 -10.24 66.74 -21.74
CA LEU A 90 -10.32 68.07 -22.35
C LEU A 90 -10.64 68.01 -23.84
N SER A 91 -10.03 67.08 -24.57
CA SER A 91 -10.29 66.84 -26.00
C SER A 91 -11.74 66.45 -26.29
N GLN A 92 -12.42 65.74 -25.38
CA GLN A 92 -13.85 65.39 -25.54
C GLN A 92 -14.77 66.56 -25.22
N ILE A 93 -14.47 67.34 -24.18
CA ILE A 93 -15.27 68.51 -23.78
C ILE A 93 -15.19 69.63 -24.83
N LEU A 94 -14.02 69.80 -25.43
CA LEU A 94 -13.72 70.89 -26.39
C LEU A 94 -13.81 70.45 -27.85
N LYS A 95 -14.52 69.35 -28.13
CA LYS A 95 -14.60 68.74 -29.47
C LYS A 95 -15.13 69.70 -30.54
N ASP A 96 -16.04 70.60 -30.16
CA ASP A 96 -16.66 71.56 -31.09
C ASP A 96 -15.79 72.81 -31.33
N LYS A 97 -14.75 73.03 -30.51
CA LYS A 97 -13.88 74.23 -30.55
C LYS A 97 -12.62 74.04 -31.40
N ASN A 98 -12.22 72.80 -31.68
CA ASN A 98 -11.07 72.44 -32.53
C ASN A 98 -9.76 73.19 -32.21
N TRP A 99 -9.38 73.27 -30.93
CA TRP A 99 -8.09 73.88 -30.56
C TRP A 99 -6.91 72.95 -30.83
N ASP A 100 -6.03 73.36 -31.74
CA ASP A 100 -4.85 72.57 -32.17
C ASP A 100 -3.93 72.17 -31.00
N ILE A 101 -3.80 73.02 -29.99
CA ILE A 101 -2.92 72.77 -28.83
C ILE A 101 -3.34 71.53 -28.03
N VAL A 102 -4.64 71.25 -27.91
CA VAL A 102 -5.15 70.07 -27.18
C VAL A 102 -4.77 68.80 -27.94
N THR A 103 -4.97 68.82 -29.26
CA THR A 103 -4.65 67.70 -30.16
C THR A 103 -3.15 67.47 -30.25
N ALA A 104 -2.35 68.53 -30.41
CA ALA A 104 -0.89 68.46 -30.47
C ALA A 104 -0.30 67.91 -29.16
N SER A 105 -0.74 68.41 -28.01
CA SER A 105 -0.26 67.96 -26.70
C SER A 105 -0.65 66.51 -26.42
N LYS A 106 -1.88 66.10 -26.77
CA LYS A 106 -2.33 64.72 -26.67
C LYS A 106 -1.49 63.79 -27.55
N ASN A 107 -1.19 64.20 -28.78
CA ASN A 107 -0.37 63.43 -29.71
C ASN A 107 1.08 63.28 -29.21
N LYS A 108 1.68 64.33 -28.64
CA LYS A 108 3.02 64.25 -28.03
C LYS A 108 3.07 63.20 -26.90
N VAL A 109 2.11 63.23 -25.97
CA VAL A 109 2.03 62.24 -24.88
C VAL A 109 1.76 60.83 -25.44
N GLN A 110 0.92 60.72 -26.47
CA GLN A 110 0.61 59.43 -27.10
C GLN A 110 1.82 58.82 -27.81
N GLN A 111 2.65 59.63 -28.47
CA GLN A 111 3.89 59.17 -29.09
C GLN A 111 4.87 58.63 -28.04
N PHE A 112 5.10 59.36 -26.94
CA PHE A 112 5.93 58.87 -25.85
C PHE A 112 5.40 57.56 -25.23
N LYS A 113 4.07 57.44 -25.06
CA LYS A 113 3.49 56.18 -24.59
C LYS A 113 3.77 54.99 -25.51
N LYS A 114 3.95 55.21 -26.81
CA LYS A 114 4.33 54.14 -27.75
C LYS A 114 5.81 53.72 -27.59
N THR A 115 6.68 54.61 -27.12
CA THR A 115 8.09 54.30 -26.89
C THR A 115 8.37 53.75 -25.49
N MET A 116 7.41 53.82 -24.55
CA MET A 116 7.54 53.27 -23.20
C MET A 116 7.90 51.77 -23.13
N PRO A 117 7.29 50.87 -23.93
CA PRO A 117 7.66 49.45 -23.91
C PRO A 117 9.15 49.22 -24.20
N LEU A 118 9.70 49.92 -25.20
CA LEU A 118 11.13 49.87 -25.54
C LEU A 118 12.01 50.32 -24.35
N ILE A 119 11.62 51.40 -23.67
CA ILE A 119 12.35 51.92 -22.51
C ILE A 119 12.34 50.87 -21.38
N THR A 120 11.19 50.23 -21.14
CA THR A 120 11.05 49.16 -20.16
C THR A 120 11.90 47.94 -20.51
N ASP A 121 11.93 47.54 -21.78
CA ASP A 121 12.75 46.42 -22.27
C ASP A 121 14.25 46.69 -22.12
N LEU A 122 14.69 47.90 -22.45
CA LEU A 122 16.10 48.33 -22.27
C LEU A 122 16.47 48.51 -20.78
N ARG A 123 15.51 48.79 -19.90
CA ARG A 123 15.69 48.86 -18.45
C ARG A 123 15.48 47.52 -17.73
N ASN A 124 15.25 46.44 -18.47
CA ASN A 124 15.04 45.13 -17.87
C ASN A 124 16.28 44.70 -17.03
N PRO A 125 16.14 44.47 -15.71
CA PRO A 125 17.25 44.11 -14.83
C PRO A 125 17.87 42.74 -15.15
N ALA A 126 17.16 41.90 -15.91
CA ALA A 126 17.67 40.62 -16.39
C ALA A 126 18.73 40.76 -17.51
N MET A 127 18.87 41.96 -18.08
CA MET A 127 19.86 42.21 -19.13
C MET A 127 21.29 42.05 -18.61
N ARG A 128 22.14 41.39 -19.41
CA ARG A 128 23.55 41.14 -19.15
C ARG A 128 24.36 41.63 -20.35
N THR A 129 25.68 41.72 -20.22
CA THR A 129 26.57 42.23 -21.28
C THR A 129 26.36 41.53 -22.63
N ARG A 130 26.06 40.22 -22.63
CA ARG A 130 25.74 39.45 -23.83
C ARG A 130 24.49 39.97 -24.57
N HIS A 131 23.42 40.33 -23.84
CA HIS A 131 22.20 40.86 -24.44
C HIS A 131 22.42 42.25 -25.03
N TRP A 132 23.20 43.08 -24.35
CA TRP A 132 23.61 44.39 -24.88
C TRP A 132 24.51 44.28 -26.11
N THR A 133 25.31 43.21 -26.21
CA THR A 133 26.10 42.92 -27.41
C THR A 133 25.18 42.56 -28.57
N ASN A 134 24.19 41.68 -28.35
CA ASN A 134 23.18 41.34 -29.35
C ASN A 134 22.38 42.57 -29.82
N ILE A 135 22.03 43.50 -28.92
CA ILE A 135 21.35 44.75 -29.29
C ILE A 135 22.26 45.64 -30.16
N LYS A 136 23.55 45.75 -29.83
CA LYS A 136 24.50 46.51 -30.65
C LYS A 136 24.66 45.91 -32.05
N ASP A 137 24.66 44.57 -32.13
CA ASP A 137 24.73 43.84 -33.40
C ASP A 137 23.43 44.02 -34.21
N GLU A 138 22.26 43.96 -33.58
CA GLU A 138 20.98 44.15 -34.27
C GLU A 138 20.83 45.58 -34.83
N VAL A 139 21.30 46.57 -34.06
CA VAL A 139 21.19 48.00 -34.42
C VAL A 139 22.35 48.45 -35.32
N GLN A 140 23.38 47.60 -35.49
CA GLN A 140 24.61 47.88 -36.24
C GLN A 140 25.28 49.20 -35.83
N LYS A 141 25.18 49.55 -34.53
CA LYS A 141 25.74 50.77 -33.95
C LYS A 141 26.45 50.46 -32.65
N ILE A 142 27.63 51.05 -32.49
CA ILE A 142 28.41 50.94 -31.27
C ILE A 142 28.03 52.09 -30.34
N PHE A 143 27.54 51.74 -29.15
CA PHE A 143 27.29 52.70 -28.08
C PHE A 143 27.63 52.07 -26.73
N ASP A 144 27.92 52.92 -25.75
CA ASP A 144 28.11 52.50 -24.37
C ASP A 144 26.81 52.73 -23.58
N HIS A 145 26.21 51.63 -23.12
CA HIS A 145 24.97 51.63 -22.34
C HIS A 145 25.22 51.94 -20.85
N THR A 146 26.49 51.99 -20.43
CA THR A 146 26.91 52.29 -19.05
C THR A 146 27.41 53.72 -18.87
N SER A 147 27.61 54.45 -19.97
CA SER A 147 28.05 55.85 -19.95
C SER A 147 26.96 56.78 -19.42
N ASP A 148 27.39 57.85 -18.76
CA ASP A 148 26.54 58.97 -18.34
C ASP A 148 25.87 59.69 -19.52
N ASP A 149 26.43 59.55 -20.73
CA ASP A 149 25.90 60.11 -21.98
C ASP A 149 24.74 59.28 -22.57
N PHE A 150 24.46 58.10 -21.99
CA PHE A 150 23.34 57.26 -22.41
C PHE A 150 22.04 57.81 -21.79
N THR A 151 21.36 58.67 -22.53
CA THR A 151 20.09 59.32 -22.16
C THR A 151 18.95 58.89 -23.10
N LEU A 152 17.70 59.25 -22.77
CA LEU A 152 16.57 59.00 -23.66
C LEU A 152 16.71 59.72 -25.01
N GLU A 153 17.33 60.89 -25.02
CA GLU A 153 17.68 61.58 -26.25
C GLU A 153 18.63 60.74 -27.10
N LYS A 154 19.64 60.14 -26.48
CA LYS A 154 20.58 59.28 -27.20
C LYS A 154 19.92 58.03 -27.77
N ILE A 155 18.94 57.46 -27.07
CA ILE A 155 18.17 56.30 -27.55
C ILE A 155 17.36 56.63 -28.81
N ILE A 156 16.78 57.82 -28.84
CA ILE A 156 16.03 58.32 -30.01
C ILE A 156 16.99 58.61 -31.17
N GLU A 157 18.14 59.25 -30.93
CA GLU A 157 19.18 59.48 -31.95
C GLU A 157 19.72 58.17 -32.54
N LEU A 158 19.88 57.15 -31.71
CA LEU A 158 20.34 55.83 -32.13
C LEU A 158 19.27 55.09 -32.97
N GLY A 159 18.02 55.56 -32.98
CA GLY A 159 16.94 54.97 -33.77
C GLY A 159 16.47 53.62 -33.23
N LEU A 160 16.66 53.36 -31.93
CA LEU A 160 16.31 52.08 -31.29
C LEU A 160 14.82 51.74 -31.39
N GLU A 161 13.96 52.74 -31.60
CA GLU A 161 12.52 52.57 -31.86
C GLU A 161 12.23 51.70 -33.09
N GLN A 162 13.09 51.74 -34.11
CA GLN A 162 12.93 50.95 -35.34
C GLN A 162 13.17 49.44 -35.12
N HIS A 163 13.87 49.09 -34.04
CA HIS A 163 14.22 47.71 -33.67
C HIS A 163 13.49 47.27 -32.40
N ALA A 164 12.38 47.92 -32.04
CA ALA A 164 11.66 47.66 -30.78
C ALA A 164 11.23 46.19 -30.63
N ASP A 165 10.77 45.54 -31.69
CA ASP A 165 10.35 44.13 -31.66
C ASP A 165 11.54 43.17 -31.38
N ALA A 166 12.71 43.44 -31.96
CA ALA A 166 13.91 42.65 -31.72
C ALA A 166 14.44 42.86 -30.30
N ILE A 167 14.44 44.11 -29.81
CA ILE A 167 14.83 44.45 -28.44
C ILE A 167 13.87 43.82 -27.43
N ASN A 168 12.57 43.78 -27.73
CA ASN A 168 11.58 43.08 -26.91
C ASN A 168 11.87 41.57 -26.83
N SER A 169 12.20 40.94 -27.95
CA SER A 169 12.60 39.53 -27.99
C SER A 169 13.84 39.25 -27.13
N ILE A 170 14.88 40.10 -27.23
CA ILE A 170 16.11 40.00 -26.44
C ILE A 170 15.83 40.22 -24.93
N SER A 171 15.01 41.22 -24.58
CA SER A 171 14.58 41.48 -23.19
C SER A 171 13.78 40.30 -22.61
N SER A 172 12.87 39.73 -23.40
CA SER A 172 12.10 38.54 -23.01
C SER A 172 13.00 37.33 -22.78
N ALA A 173 13.96 37.09 -23.69
CA ALA A 173 14.98 36.06 -23.55
C ALA A 173 15.82 36.25 -22.28
N ALA A 174 16.26 37.48 -21.99
CA ALA A 174 17.02 37.81 -20.79
C ALA A 174 16.24 37.47 -19.51
N THR A 175 14.93 37.76 -19.48
CA THR A 175 14.05 37.42 -18.34
C THR A 175 13.97 35.92 -18.13
N LYS A 176 13.86 35.13 -19.20
CA LYS A 176 13.87 33.67 -19.14
C LYS A 176 15.22 33.13 -18.69
N GLU A 177 16.32 33.71 -19.16
CA GLU A 177 17.67 33.34 -18.71
C GLU A 177 17.90 33.64 -17.22
N LEU A 178 17.40 34.77 -16.70
CA LEU A 178 17.47 35.08 -15.27
C LEU A 178 16.72 34.04 -14.42
N SER A 179 15.58 33.52 -14.91
CA SER A 179 14.85 32.47 -14.19
C SER A 179 15.65 31.17 -14.08
N ILE A 180 16.43 30.82 -15.12
CA ILE A 180 17.34 29.66 -15.13
C ILE A 180 18.50 29.92 -14.14
N GLU A 181 19.10 31.12 -14.18
CA GLU A 181 20.18 31.53 -13.27
C GLU A 181 19.75 31.44 -11.80
N MET A 182 18.58 31.98 -11.46
CA MET A 182 18.02 31.93 -10.11
C MET A 182 17.72 30.51 -9.65
N ALA A 183 17.19 29.67 -10.54
CA ALA A 183 16.88 28.28 -10.21
C ALA A 183 18.16 27.44 -9.99
N LEU A 184 19.21 27.64 -10.79
CA LEU A 184 20.52 26.99 -10.59
C LEU A 184 21.17 27.40 -9.26
N GLU A 185 21.11 28.69 -8.91
CA GLU A 185 21.60 29.16 -7.62
C GLU A 185 20.77 28.60 -6.45
N GLY A 186 19.46 28.41 -6.67
CA GLY A 186 18.58 27.71 -5.73
C GLY A 186 19.01 26.26 -5.50
N ILE A 187 19.22 25.48 -6.57
CA ILE A 187 19.72 24.10 -6.50
C ILE A 187 21.03 24.06 -5.71
N LYS A 188 21.99 24.93 -6.06
CA LYS A 188 23.28 24.99 -5.37
C LYS A 188 23.12 25.19 -3.85
N LYS A 189 22.34 26.18 -3.43
CA LYS A 189 22.12 26.48 -2.01
C LYS A 189 21.45 25.33 -1.27
N THR A 190 20.50 24.65 -1.90
CA THR A 190 19.84 23.47 -1.33
C THR A 190 20.87 22.38 -1.02
N TRP A 191 21.71 22.01 -2.00
CA TRP A 191 22.67 20.90 -1.83
C TRP A 191 23.91 21.25 -1.00
N GLU A 192 24.17 22.53 -0.75
CA GLU A 192 25.16 22.98 0.26
C GLU A 192 24.71 22.68 1.70
N VAL A 193 23.40 22.61 1.97
CA VAL A 193 22.84 22.39 3.31
C VAL A 193 22.22 21.01 3.53
N THR A 194 21.88 20.28 2.47
CA THR A 194 21.30 18.93 2.57
C THR A 194 22.29 17.95 3.22
N VAL A 195 21.87 17.30 4.31
CA VAL A 195 22.66 16.33 5.07
C VAL A 195 21.98 14.96 5.09
N LEU A 196 22.78 13.90 5.14
CA LEU A 196 22.35 12.51 5.29
C LEU A 196 22.02 12.21 6.76
N ASP A 197 20.84 11.64 7.03
CA ASP A 197 20.45 11.21 8.37
C ASP A 197 21.02 9.83 8.71
N LEU A 198 22.14 9.81 9.45
CA LEU A 198 22.86 8.62 9.88
C LEU A 198 22.64 8.37 11.38
N MET A 199 22.32 7.12 11.74
CA MET A 199 22.13 6.70 13.13
C MET A 199 23.01 5.51 13.51
N PRO A 200 23.45 5.40 14.77
CA PRO A 200 24.16 4.20 15.23
C PRO A 200 23.26 2.97 15.17
N TYR A 201 23.86 1.84 14.82
CA TYR A 201 23.21 0.54 14.73
C TYR A 201 23.94 -0.49 15.60
N LYS A 202 23.27 -0.94 16.68
CA LYS A 202 23.81 -1.81 17.74
C LYS A 202 25.05 -1.20 18.43
N ASP A 203 25.56 -1.84 19.49
CA ASP A 203 26.69 -1.34 20.29
C ASP A 203 28.08 -1.53 19.63
N LYS A 204 28.13 -2.06 18.39
CA LYS A 204 29.38 -2.44 17.70
C LYS A 204 30.05 -1.30 16.88
N GLY A 205 29.52 -0.09 16.97
CA GLY A 205 30.04 1.08 16.24
C GLY A 205 29.80 1.02 14.73
N HIS A 206 28.70 0.38 14.31
CA HIS A 206 28.17 0.48 12.95
C HIS A 206 27.13 1.60 12.90
N TYR A 207 26.90 2.13 11.71
CA TYR A 207 25.91 3.16 11.47
C TYR A 207 25.08 2.80 10.25
N LYS A 208 23.87 3.35 10.19
CA LYS A 208 22.93 3.13 9.10
C LYS A 208 22.23 4.43 8.73
N LEU A 209 21.87 4.54 7.47
CA LEU A 209 21.00 5.59 6.95
C LEU A 209 19.57 5.34 7.44
N ARG A 210 18.92 6.35 8.03
CA ARG A 210 17.58 6.24 8.62
C ARG A 210 16.51 6.90 7.76
N GLY A 211 16.60 8.21 7.55
CA GLY A 211 15.64 9.00 6.79
C GLY A 211 16.19 9.39 5.42
N THR A 212 15.52 8.96 4.35
CA THR A 212 15.89 9.30 2.98
C THR A 212 14.78 9.99 2.19
N ASP A 213 13.54 9.96 2.69
CA ASP A 213 12.36 10.44 1.96
C ASP A 213 12.48 11.92 1.58
N GLU A 214 12.92 12.78 2.52
CA GLU A 214 13.13 14.21 2.27
C GLU A 214 14.20 14.46 1.20
N ILE A 215 15.27 13.65 1.20
CA ILE A 215 16.37 13.79 0.24
C ILE A 215 15.91 13.35 -1.15
N PHE A 216 15.18 12.23 -1.26
CA PHE A 216 14.63 11.77 -2.53
C PHE A 216 13.61 12.76 -3.10
N GLN A 217 12.74 13.33 -2.26
CA GLN A 217 11.80 14.37 -2.69
C GLN A 217 12.53 15.58 -3.27
N VAL A 218 13.51 16.12 -2.54
CA VAL A 218 14.30 17.27 -3.00
C VAL A 218 15.10 16.93 -4.27
N LEU A 219 15.55 15.69 -4.43
CA LEU A 219 16.28 15.22 -5.59
C LEU A 219 15.38 15.14 -6.82
N GLU A 220 14.19 14.53 -6.71
CA GLU A 220 13.20 14.46 -7.79
C GLU A 220 12.75 15.86 -8.24
N GLU A 221 12.43 16.75 -7.28
CA GLU A 221 12.03 18.13 -7.57
C GLU A 221 13.12 18.89 -8.34
N ASN A 222 14.38 18.80 -7.90
CA ASN A 222 15.50 19.47 -8.56
C ASN A 222 15.83 18.85 -9.93
N GLN A 223 15.73 17.52 -10.08
CA GLN A 223 15.90 16.85 -11.38
C GLN A 223 14.83 17.25 -12.39
N LEU A 224 13.56 17.33 -11.97
CA LEU A 224 12.47 17.84 -12.82
C LEU A 224 12.72 19.29 -13.24
N THR A 225 13.21 20.11 -12.31
CA THR A 225 13.56 21.51 -12.59
C THR A 225 14.68 21.59 -13.64
N LEU A 226 15.75 20.80 -13.51
CA LEU A 226 16.83 20.72 -14.52
C LEU A 226 16.34 20.22 -15.88
N SER A 227 15.49 19.19 -15.91
CA SER A 227 14.87 18.68 -17.15
C SER A 227 14.05 19.76 -17.86
N THR A 228 13.27 20.53 -17.09
CA THR A 228 12.51 21.67 -17.61
C THR A 228 13.43 22.76 -18.17
N MET A 229 14.55 23.06 -17.51
CA MET A 229 15.55 24.00 -18.02
C MET A 229 16.20 23.51 -19.32
N LYS A 230 16.47 22.21 -19.44
CA LYS A 230 17.04 21.62 -20.67
C LYS A 230 16.14 21.74 -21.89
N ALA A 231 14.82 21.67 -21.68
CA ALA A 231 13.85 21.88 -22.75
C ALA A 231 13.74 23.36 -23.20
N SER A 232 14.32 24.30 -22.45
CA SER A 232 14.26 25.73 -22.75
C SER A 232 15.23 26.11 -23.88
N PRO A 233 14.78 26.88 -24.89
CA PRO A 233 15.66 27.35 -25.96
C PRO A 233 16.72 28.36 -25.47
N TYR A 234 16.58 28.88 -24.25
CA TYR A 234 17.47 29.88 -23.64
C TYR A 234 18.62 29.25 -22.82
N LEU A 235 18.84 27.94 -22.95
CA LEU A 235 19.85 27.18 -22.19
C LEU A 235 21.31 27.53 -22.56
N ARG A 236 21.58 28.05 -23.76
CA ARG A 236 22.95 28.12 -24.34
C ARG A 236 24.01 28.72 -23.41
N ALA A 237 23.65 29.70 -22.58
CA ALA A 237 24.59 30.34 -21.65
C ALA A 237 24.92 29.47 -20.40
N PHE A 238 24.07 28.49 -20.06
CA PHE A 238 24.11 27.70 -18.83
C PHE A 238 24.31 26.20 -19.05
N ASP A 239 24.48 25.76 -20.29
CA ASP A 239 24.61 24.35 -20.70
C ASP A 239 25.58 23.56 -19.81
N LYS A 240 26.80 24.08 -19.61
CA LYS A 240 27.82 23.46 -18.75
C LYS A 240 27.41 23.33 -17.28
N GLN A 241 26.66 24.30 -16.75
CA GLN A 241 26.23 24.29 -15.35
C GLN A 241 25.05 23.34 -15.13
N VAL A 242 24.11 23.30 -16.08
CA VAL A 242 22.97 22.38 -16.05
C VAL A 242 23.46 20.94 -16.19
N ASP A 243 24.37 20.66 -17.13
CA ASP A 243 24.99 19.33 -17.28
C ASP A 243 25.80 18.91 -16.05
N TYR A 244 26.52 19.84 -15.42
CA TYR A 244 27.23 19.58 -14.17
C TYR A 244 26.27 19.15 -13.06
N TRP A 245 25.23 19.95 -12.81
CA TRP A 245 24.26 19.65 -11.75
C TRP A 245 23.46 18.39 -12.03
N GLU A 246 23.07 18.13 -13.28
CA GLU A 246 22.40 16.89 -13.65
C GLU A 246 23.26 15.67 -13.29
N ARG A 247 24.54 15.67 -13.69
CA ARG A 247 25.48 14.59 -13.34
C ARG A 247 25.66 14.45 -11.83
N CYS A 248 25.77 15.56 -11.11
CA CYS A 248 25.89 15.54 -9.65
C CYS A 248 24.65 14.95 -8.96
N LEU A 249 23.44 15.37 -9.36
CA LEU A 249 22.20 14.86 -8.77
C LEU A 249 21.98 13.39 -9.12
N SER A 250 22.28 12.98 -10.36
CA SER A 250 22.24 11.57 -10.75
C SER A 250 23.23 10.72 -9.94
N LEU A 251 24.45 11.21 -9.69
CA LEU A 251 25.42 10.49 -8.87
C LEU A 251 24.97 10.38 -7.40
N ILE A 252 24.39 11.44 -6.83
CA ILE A 252 23.83 11.40 -5.47
C ILE A 252 22.75 10.32 -5.38
N LEU A 253 21.83 10.30 -6.35
CA LEU A 253 20.76 9.30 -6.43
C LEU A 253 21.32 7.89 -6.43
N GLU A 254 22.20 7.60 -7.39
CA GLU A 254 22.78 6.26 -7.58
C GLU A 254 23.55 5.79 -6.33
N VAL A 255 24.34 6.68 -5.71
CA VAL A 255 25.10 6.35 -4.50
C VAL A 255 24.16 6.09 -3.31
N ILE A 256 23.13 6.90 -3.10
CA ILE A 256 22.19 6.70 -1.98
C ILE A 256 21.39 5.41 -2.17
N GLU A 257 20.89 5.14 -3.38
CA GLU A 257 20.19 3.88 -3.68
C GLU A 257 21.09 2.66 -3.47
N MET A 258 22.35 2.74 -3.91
CA MET A 258 23.30 1.66 -3.70
C MET A 258 23.67 1.47 -2.22
N ILE A 259 23.84 2.56 -1.46
CA ILE A 259 23.99 2.50 0.01
C ILE A 259 22.80 1.78 0.64
N LEU A 260 21.57 2.12 0.26
CA LEU A 260 20.37 1.48 0.80
C LEU A 260 20.29 0.00 0.44
N THR A 261 20.71 -0.36 -0.78
CA THR A 261 20.74 -1.74 -1.27
C THR A 261 21.73 -2.58 -0.47
N VAL A 262 22.99 -2.13 -0.40
CA VAL A 262 24.06 -2.76 0.40
C VAL A 262 23.66 -2.82 1.87
N GLN A 263 23.10 -1.75 2.44
CA GLN A 263 22.64 -1.70 3.83
C GLN A 263 21.59 -2.78 4.10
N ARG A 264 20.60 -2.96 3.21
CA ARG A 264 19.54 -3.95 3.38
C ARG A 264 20.10 -5.37 3.38
N GLN A 265 20.92 -5.70 2.40
CA GLN A 265 21.57 -7.01 2.30
C GLN A 265 22.52 -7.27 3.47
N TRP A 266 23.34 -6.29 3.84
CA TRP A 266 24.25 -6.40 4.97
C TRP A 266 23.49 -6.61 6.29
N LEU A 267 22.41 -5.87 6.56
CA LEU A 267 21.58 -6.06 7.76
C LEU A 267 20.96 -7.45 7.85
N TYR A 268 20.54 -8.02 6.72
CA TYR A 268 20.01 -9.38 6.64
C TYR A 268 21.10 -10.41 6.96
N LEU A 269 22.24 -10.34 6.26
CA LEU A 269 23.35 -11.28 6.43
C LEU A 269 24.05 -11.15 7.78
N GLU A 270 24.15 -9.95 8.35
CA GLU A 270 24.74 -9.72 9.68
C GLU A 270 23.98 -10.47 10.77
N ASN A 271 22.65 -10.49 10.71
CA ASN A 271 21.84 -11.24 11.67
C ASN A 271 22.03 -12.77 11.54
N ILE A 272 22.29 -13.25 10.32
CA ILE A 272 22.48 -14.68 10.03
C ILE A 272 23.87 -15.14 10.47
N PHE A 273 24.91 -14.44 10.03
CA PHE A 273 26.30 -14.75 10.35
C PHE A 273 26.69 -14.34 11.78
N LEU A 274 25.78 -13.77 12.57
CA LEU A 274 25.95 -13.67 14.02
C LEU A 274 25.94 -15.06 14.70
N GLY A 275 25.27 -16.04 14.09
CA GLY A 275 25.21 -17.42 14.58
C GLY A 275 26.49 -18.21 14.31
N GLU A 276 27.14 -18.74 15.35
CA GLU A 276 28.37 -19.54 15.21
C GLU A 276 28.20 -20.80 14.36
N ASP A 277 27.02 -21.43 14.41
CA ASP A 277 26.79 -22.70 13.74
C ASP A 277 26.73 -22.53 12.22
N ILE A 278 26.11 -21.46 11.72
CA ILE A 278 26.07 -21.14 10.29
C ILE A 278 27.48 -20.76 9.78
N ARG A 279 28.25 -19.99 10.57
CA ARG A 279 29.64 -19.65 10.22
C ARG A 279 30.54 -20.87 10.04
N LYS A 280 30.34 -21.90 10.87
CA LYS A 280 31.07 -23.18 10.76
C LYS A 280 30.68 -23.97 9.52
N GLN A 281 29.46 -23.80 9.03
CA GLN A 281 28.95 -24.50 7.84
C GLN A 281 29.32 -23.78 6.53
N LEU A 282 29.43 -22.45 6.56
CA LEU A 282 29.77 -21.59 5.42
C LEU A 282 31.01 -20.72 5.73
N PRO A 283 32.21 -21.31 5.87
CA PRO A 283 33.41 -20.61 6.34
C PRO A 283 33.96 -19.60 5.32
N ARG A 284 33.84 -19.91 4.02
CA ARG A 284 34.33 -19.02 2.95
C ARG A 284 33.50 -17.75 2.88
N GLU A 285 32.18 -17.92 2.83
CA GLU A 285 31.19 -16.85 2.76
C GLU A 285 31.24 -15.99 4.02
N SER A 286 31.47 -16.60 5.18
CA SER A 286 31.69 -15.87 6.44
C SER A 286 32.92 -14.96 6.39
N ALA A 287 34.05 -15.45 5.86
CA ALA A 287 35.26 -14.65 5.73
C ALA A 287 35.09 -13.50 4.72
N GLU A 288 34.36 -13.74 3.62
CA GLU A 288 34.01 -12.72 2.64
C GLU A 288 33.08 -11.65 3.27
N PHE A 289 32.07 -12.06 4.04
CA PHE A 289 31.17 -11.16 4.76
C PHE A 289 31.92 -10.30 5.80
N GLU A 290 32.84 -10.86 6.57
CA GLU A 290 33.66 -10.10 7.53
C GLU A 290 34.49 -8.99 6.85
N ASN A 291 35.01 -9.26 5.64
CA ASN A 291 35.72 -8.25 4.87
C ASN A 291 34.76 -7.11 4.46
N ILE A 292 33.56 -7.46 3.99
CA ILE A 292 32.52 -6.48 3.64
C ILE A 292 32.10 -5.68 4.88
N ASP A 293 31.95 -6.31 6.04
CA ASP A 293 31.60 -5.66 7.30
C ASP A 293 32.61 -4.58 7.71
N VAL A 294 33.90 -4.87 7.59
CA VAL A 294 34.97 -3.91 7.83
C VAL A 294 34.92 -2.76 6.82
N GLN A 295 34.75 -3.05 5.53
CA GLN A 295 34.64 -2.02 4.49
C GLN A 295 33.41 -1.13 4.69
N TRP A 296 32.27 -1.73 5.00
CA TRP A 296 31.02 -1.04 5.30
C TRP A 296 31.18 -0.07 6.46
N LYS A 297 31.82 -0.53 7.55
CA LYS A 297 32.13 0.31 8.70
C LYS A 297 32.99 1.52 8.34
N VAL A 298 34.01 1.35 7.50
CA VAL A 298 34.85 2.46 7.03
C VAL A 298 34.06 3.46 6.19
N ILE A 299 33.22 2.99 5.26
CA ILE A 299 32.37 3.86 4.44
C ILE A 299 31.42 4.67 5.32
N MET A 300 30.72 4.00 6.25
CA MET A 300 29.74 4.65 7.13
C MET A 300 30.38 5.64 8.11
N GLN A 301 31.57 5.34 8.64
CA GLN A 301 32.32 6.28 9.47
C GLN A 301 32.72 7.55 8.71
N ARG A 302 33.08 7.43 7.43
CA ARG A 302 33.40 8.60 6.59
C ARG A 302 32.16 9.46 6.32
N LEU A 303 31.03 8.84 6.00
CA LEU A 303 29.76 9.55 5.79
C LEU A 303 29.29 10.32 7.04
N ILE A 304 29.71 9.89 8.23
CA ILE A 304 29.44 10.64 9.47
C ILE A 304 30.38 11.82 9.66
N GLN A 305 31.64 11.69 9.23
CA GLN A 305 32.59 12.78 9.29
C GLN A 305 32.21 13.91 8.32
N GLU A 306 31.70 13.57 7.13
CA GLU A 306 31.16 14.52 6.14
C GLU A 306 29.71 14.14 5.78
N PRO A 307 28.72 14.59 6.57
CA PRO A 307 27.32 14.21 6.39
C PRO A 307 26.61 14.93 5.25
N ASN A 308 27.22 15.95 4.63
CA ASN A 308 26.62 16.66 3.50
C ASN A 308 26.40 15.69 2.32
N ALA A 309 25.19 15.65 1.78
CA ALA A 309 24.80 14.67 0.76
C ALA A 309 25.61 14.82 -0.54
N LEU A 310 25.94 16.05 -0.96
CA LEU A 310 26.75 16.29 -2.15
C LEU A 310 28.21 15.85 -1.94
N ARG A 311 28.85 16.31 -0.87
CA ARG A 311 30.27 16.02 -0.59
C ARG A 311 30.52 14.56 -0.20
N GLY A 312 29.62 14.00 0.61
CA GLY A 312 29.71 12.61 1.08
C GLY A 312 29.58 11.59 -0.05
N THR A 313 28.68 11.83 -1.02
CA THR A 313 28.46 10.92 -2.16
C THR A 313 29.53 11.05 -3.25
N HIS A 314 30.11 12.24 -3.43
CA HIS A 314 31.12 12.51 -4.48
C HIS A 314 32.54 12.09 -4.09
N HIS A 315 32.71 11.28 -3.04
CA HIS A 315 34.01 10.74 -2.70
C HIS A 315 34.53 9.81 -3.82
N PRO A 316 35.77 9.98 -4.30
CA PRO A 316 36.33 9.16 -5.37
C PRO A 316 36.25 7.66 -5.07
N GLY A 317 35.73 6.87 -6.02
CA GLY A 317 35.63 5.41 -5.93
C GLY A 317 34.62 4.86 -4.93
N LEU A 318 33.77 5.71 -4.31
CA LEU A 318 32.74 5.26 -3.38
C LEU A 318 31.71 4.36 -4.08
N LEU A 319 31.17 4.81 -5.21
CA LEU A 319 30.18 4.05 -5.97
C LEU A 319 30.75 2.71 -6.47
N ASP A 320 31.98 2.70 -6.99
CA ASP A 320 32.64 1.46 -7.42
C ASP A 320 32.84 0.48 -6.26
N SER A 321 33.20 0.99 -5.07
CA SER A 321 33.35 0.18 -3.86
C SER A 321 32.00 -0.41 -3.43
N LEU A 322 30.94 0.39 -3.45
CA LEU A 322 29.58 -0.05 -3.12
C LEU A 322 29.06 -1.10 -4.11
N ASN A 323 29.27 -0.90 -5.41
CA ASN A 323 28.94 -1.88 -6.45
C ASN A 323 29.70 -3.20 -6.25
N GLY A 324 31.00 -3.13 -5.93
CA GLY A 324 31.80 -4.30 -5.62
C GLY A 324 31.35 -5.02 -4.34
N MET A 325 30.87 -4.29 -3.33
CA MET A 325 30.27 -4.87 -2.13
C MET A 325 28.93 -5.54 -2.44
N ASN A 326 28.05 -4.89 -3.21
CA ASN A 326 26.76 -5.44 -3.63
C ASN A 326 26.93 -6.77 -4.37
N ALA A 327 27.85 -6.82 -5.36
CA ALA A 327 28.11 -8.05 -6.11
C ALA A 327 28.59 -9.22 -5.21
N LYS A 328 29.41 -8.94 -4.19
CA LYS A 328 29.85 -9.96 -3.23
C LYS A 328 28.73 -10.38 -2.27
N LEU A 329 27.90 -9.43 -1.83
CA LEU A 329 26.74 -9.73 -1.00
C LEU A 329 25.75 -10.63 -1.76
N GLU A 330 25.52 -10.38 -3.05
CA GLU A 330 24.70 -11.23 -3.93
C GLU A 330 25.32 -12.64 -4.10
N GLU A 331 26.64 -12.77 -4.22
CA GLU A 331 27.33 -14.07 -4.28
C GLU A 331 27.16 -14.86 -2.97
N ILE A 332 27.26 -14.18 -1.82
CA ILE A 332 27.03 -14.77 -0.50
C ILE A 332 25.56 -15.21 -0.37
N GLU A 333 24.60 -14.38 -0.77
CA GLU A 333 23.17 -14.70 -0.71
C GLU A 333 22.83 -15.91 -1.59
N LYS A 334 23.36 -15.96 -2.81
CA LYS A 334 23.19 -17.11 -3.71
C LYS A 334 23.76 -18.40 -3.12
N SER A 335 24.93 -18.31 -2.47
CA SER A 335 25.56 -19.45 -1.80
C SER A 335 24.73 -19.92 -0.60
N LEU A 336 24.16 -18.98 0.16
CA LEU A 336 23.24 -19.27 1.24
C LEU A 336 21.96 -19.96 0.74
N ASP A 337 21.36 -19.48 -0.36
CA ASP A 337 20.17 -20.12 -0.95
C ASP A 337 20.45 -21.55 -1.42
N MET A 338 21.60 -21.77 -2.06
CA MET A 338 22.04 -23.13 -2.43
C MET A 338 22.22 -24.03 -1.21
N TYR A 339 22.76 -23.48 -0.13
CA TYR A 339 22.91 -24.19 1.13
C TYR A 339 21.55 -24.56 1.74
N LEU A 340 20.62 -23.60 1.84
CA LEU A 340 19.26 -23.82 2.35
C LEU A 340 18.51 -24.86 1.52
N GLU A 341 18.64 -24.80 0.20
CA GLU A 341 18.04 -25.78 -0.69
C GLU A 341 18.56 -27.19 -0.43
N THR A 342 19.87 -27.34 -0.24
CA THR A 342 20.48 -28.64 0.09
C THR A 342 19.85 -29.20 1.37
N LYS A 343 19.58 -28.36 2.37
CA LYS A 343 18.87 -28.77 3.60
C LYS A 343 17.42 -29.14 3.35
N ARG A 344 16.71 -28.43 2.48
CA ARG A 344 15.33 -28.78 2.08
C ARG A 344 15.26 -30.13 1.38
N GLN A 345 16.24 -30.48 0.56
CA GLN A 345 16.28 -31.80 -0.08
C GLN A 345 16.48 -32.95 0.91
N ILE A 346 17.26 -32.73 1.98
CA ILE A 346 17.46 -33.71 3.05
C ILE A 346 16.16 -33.90 3.84
N PHE A 347 15.48 -32.81 4.20
CA PHE A 347 14.22 -32.82 4.92
C PHE A 347 13.15 -31.99 4.19
N PRO A 348 12.37 -32.62 3.28
CA PRO A 348 11.41 -31.91 2.40
C PRO A 348 10.33 -31.10 3.10
N ARG A 349 10.10 -31.30 4.41
CA ARG A 349 9.16 -30.46 5.17
C ARG A 349 9.64 -29.02 5.34
N PHE A 350 10.92 -28.74 5.13
CA PHE A 350 11.44 -27.37 5.10
C PHE A 350 10.96 -26.53 3.92
N TYR A 351 10.36 -27.12 2.87
CA TYR A 351 9.68 -26.36 1.82
C TYR A 351 8.43 -25.62 2.33
N PHE A 352 7.90 -25.95 3.51
CA PHE A 352 6.79 -25.25 4.14
C PHE A 352 7.22 -24.08 5.05
N LEU A 353 8.53 -23.84 5.18
CA LEU A 353 9.09 -22.78 6.01
C LEU A 353 9.60 -21.63 5.17
N SER A 354 9.55 -20.41 5.71
CA SER A 354 10.29 -19.28 5.15
C SER A 354 11.81 -19.48 5.30
N ASN A 355 12.60 -18.74 4.54
CA ASN A 355 14.07 -18.74 4.69
C ASN A 355 14.46 -18.36 6.12
N ASP A 356 13.83 -17.34 6.72
CA ASP A 356 14.10 -16.89 8.09
C ASP A 356 13.84 -18.00 9.13
N ASP A 357 12.68 -18.66 9.05
CA ASP A 357 12.34 -19.78 9.93
C ASP A 357 13.38 -20.91 9.80
N LEU A 358 13.79 -21.22 8.57
CA LEU A 358 14.76 -22.27 8.30
C LEU A 358 16.15 -21.91 8.87
N LEU A 359 16.57 -20.66 8.71
CA LEU A 359 17.84 -20.17 9.26
C LEU A 359 17.84 -20.17 10.78
N GLU A 360 16.73 -19.81 11.43
CA GLU A 360 16.57 -19.90 12.89
C GLU A 360 16.72 -21.35 13.37
N ILE A 361 16.11 -22.30 12.68
CA ILE A 361 16.22 -23.73 12.99
C ILE A 361 17.67 -24.22 12.81
N LEU A 362 18.30 -23.90 11.68
CA LEU A 362 19.66 -24.36 11.36
C LEU A 362 20.73 -23.70 12.25
N GLY A 363 20.51 -22.45 12.66
CA GLY A 363 21.38 -21.71 13.57
C GLY A 363 21.32 -22.18 15.02
N GLN A 364 20.36 -23.02 15.39
CA GLN A 364 20.16 -23.54 16.74
C GLN A 364 20.51 -25.04 16.87
N SER A 365 21.48 -25.52 16.09
CA SER A 365 21.82 -26.96 16.02
C SER A 365 22.21 -27.58 17.37
N ARG A 366 22.78 -26.77 18.28
CA ARG A 366 23.19 -27.18 19.63
C ARG A 366 22.09 -27.05 20.69
N ASN A 367 20.97 -26.42 20.38
CA ASN A 367 19.87 -26.15 21.30
C ASN A 367 18.53 -26.66 20.75
N PRO A 368 18.27 -27.98 20.79
CA PRO A 368 17.02 -28.55 20.26
C PRO A 368 15.72 -27.92 20.79
N PRO A 369 15.61 -27.47 22.07
CA PRO A 369 14.45 -26.74 22.55
C PRO A 369 14.07 -25.50 21.75
N ALA A 370 15.04 -24.80 21.13
CA ALA A 370 14.78 -23.62 20.31
C ALA A 370 14.04 -23.96 19.00
N VAL A 371 14.07 -25.21 18.54
CA VAL A 371 13.36 -25.67 17.33
C VAL A 371 11.85 -25.90 17.57
N GLN A 372 11.43 -26.04 18.84
CA GLN A 372 10.05 -26.34 19.23
C GLN A 372 8.98 -25.41 18.62
N PRO A 373 9.17 -24.07 18.56
CA PRO A 373 8.18 -23.16 17.97
C PRO A 373 7.88 -23.46 16.50
N HIS A 374 8.84 -24.02 15.76
CA HIS A 374 8.70 -24.32 14.33
C HIS A 374 8.14 -25.72 14.06
N MET A 375 7.98 -26.57 15.09
CA MET A 375 7.47 -27.94 14.92
C MET A 375 6.08 -27.98 14.28
N LYS A 376 5.19 -27.07 14.69
CA LYS A 376 3.84 -26.94 14.12
C LYS A 376 3.86 -26.52 12.64
N LYS A 377 4.91 -25.80 12.21
CA LYS A 377 5.06 -25.40 10.81
C LYS A 377 5.61 -26.55 9.96
N CYS A 378 6.52 -27.37 10.51
CA CYS A 378 7.08 -28.54 9.82
C CYS A 378 6.11 -29.74 9.76
N PHE A 379 5.27 -29.87 10.77
CA PHE A 379 4.34 -30.99 10.93
C PHE A 379 2.94 -30.47 11.24
N ASP A 380 1.97 -30.90 10.44
CA ASP A 380 0.56 -30.53 10.61
C ASP A 380 0.02 -30.84 12.02
N ASN A 381 0.37 -32.01 12.58
CA ASN A 381 -0.19 -32.51 13.84
C ASN A 381 0.82 -32.71 14.98
N ILE A 382 2.06 -32.20 14.84
CA ILE A 382 3.01 -32.15 15.97
C ILE A 382 3.16 -30.69 16.41
N LYS A 383 2.64 -30.38 17.60
CA LYS A 383 2.82 -29.08 18.24
C LYS A 383 4.20 -28.96 18.89
N SER A 384 4.63 -29.99 19.62
CA SER A 384 5.90 -30.00 20.33
C SER A 384 6.37 -31.43 20.63
N LEU A 385 7.66 -31.59 20.89
CA LEU A 385 8.26 -32.85 21.35
C LEU A 385 8.45 -32.84 22.87
N LYS A 386 8.28 -33.98 23.52
CA LYS A 386 8.70 -34.18 24.91
C LYS A 386 10.21 -34.43 24.92
N MET A 387 10.99 -33.40 25.22
CA MET A 387 12.45 -33.50 25.29
C MET A 387 12.91 -33.80 26.73
N GLN A 388 13.85 -34.72 26.88
CA GLN A 388 14.45 -35.08 28.17
C GLN A 388 15.97 -35.20 28.05
N LYS A 389 16.68 -34.87 29.12
CA LYS A 389 18.13 -35.07 29.21
C LYS A 389 18.41 -36.49 29.67
N VAL A 390 19.30 -37.20 28.98
CA VAL A 390 19.65 -38.59 29.30
C VAL A 390 21.12 -38.68 29.74
N GLY A 391 21.31 -39.29 30.92
CA GLY A 391 22.60 -39.56 31.53
C GLY A 391 23.34 -38.33 32.11
N THR A 392 24.54 -38.58 32.63
CA THR A 392 25.47 -37.56 33.16
C THR A 392 26.02 -36.62 32.06
N THR A 393 25.86 -36.99 30.79
CA THR A 393 26.41 -36.33 29.59
C THR A 393 25.53 -35.23 28.99
N ALA A 394 24.43 -34.83 29.64
CA ALA A 394 23.55 -33.73 29.21
C ALA A 394 22.99 -33.82 27.77
N LYS A 395 22.97 -35.01 27.16
CA LYS A 395 22.43 -35.26 25.82
C LYS A 395 20.91 -35.17 25.83
N MET A 396 20.32 -34.60 24.78
CA MET A 396 18.88 -34.40 24.66
C MET A 396 18.23 -35.47 23.79
N GLU A 397 17.14 -36.04 24.25
CA GLU A 397 16.34 -37.02 23.50
C GLU A 397 14.87 -36.60 23.43
N ALA A 398 14.20 -36.89 22.31
CA ALA A 398 12.76 -36.81 22.18
C ALA A 398 12.11 -38.13 22.64
N ALA A 399 11.36 -38.09 23.74
CA ALA A 399 10.65 -39.22 24.33
C ALA A 399 9.20 -39.37 23.82
N GLY A 400 8.68 -38.39 23.10
CA GLY A 400 7.32 -38.43 22.56
C GLY A 400 6.92 -37.12 21.90
N MET A 401 5.68 -37.05 21.44
CA MET A 401 5.12 -35.91 20.72
C MET A 401 3.78 -35.47 21.30
N PHE A 402 3.53 -34.17 21.24
CA PHE A 402 2.26 -33.54 21.59
C PHE A 402 1.58 -33.01 20.33
N ALA A 403 0.30 -33.32 20.17
CA ALA A 403 -0.57 -32.72 19.15
C ALA A 403 -1.13 -31.37 19.60
N ALA A 404 -1.69 -30.61 18.65
CA ALA A 404 -2.23 -29.27 18.93
C ALA A 404 -3.48 -29.29 19.83
N ASP A 405 -4.25 -30.38 19.80
CA ASP A 405 -5.42 -30.62 20.64
C ASP A 405 -5.06 -31.10 22.06
N GLY A 406 -3.79 -31.38 22.30
CA GLY A 406 -3.23 -31.82 23.58
C GLY A 406 -3.03 -33.34 23.70
N GLU A 407 -3.29 -34.12 22.65
CA GLU A 407 -2.96 -35.55 22.65
C GLU A 407 -1.45 -35.75 22.79
N TYR A 408 -1.05 -36.69 23.65
CA TYR A 408 0.35 -37.07 23.84
C TYR A 408 0.56 -38.52 23.39
N VAL A 409 1.60 -38.74 22.59
CA VAL A 409 2.03 -40.06 22.16
C VAL A 409 3.48 -40.25 22.58
N GLU A 410 3.71 -41.24 23.45
CA GLU A 410 5.04 -41.66 23.87
C GLU A 410 5.72 -42.48 22.76
N PHE A 411 6.99 -42.20 22.48
CA PHE A 411 7.76 -42.97 21.51
C PHE A 411 8.22 -44.28 22.14
N LYS A 412 8.02 -45.39 21.42
CA LYS A 412 8.53 -46.71 21.86
C LYS A 412 10.06 -46.71 21.97
N HIS A 413 10.72 -45.94 21.11
CA HIS A 413 12.17 -45.74 21.11
C HIS A 413 12.44 -44.23 21.09
N PRO A 414 12.97 -43.64 22.18
CA PRO A 414 13.37 -42.24 22.20
C PRO A 414 14.37 -41.93 21.08
N THR A 415 14.27 -40.74 20.50
CA THR A 415 15.15 -40.30 19.40
C THR A 415 16.18 -39.30 19.91
N LEU A 416 17.46 -39.55 19.67
CA LEU A 416 18.55 -38.66 20.07
C LEU A 416 18.56 -37.40 19.19
N LEU A 417 18.66 -36.24 19.84
CA LEU A 417 18.64 -34.92 19.18
C LEU A 417 20.06 -34.36 19.09
N GLU A 418 20.95 -35.10 18.43
CA GLU A 418 22.36 -34.73 18.23
C GLU A 418 22.69 -34.58 16.74
N GLY A 419 23.60 -33.66 16.45
CA GLY A 419 24.05 -33.39 15.08
C GLY A 419 23.13 -32.45 14.30
N PRO A 420 23.19 -32.47 12.96
CA PRO A 420 22.41 -31.57 12.10
C PRO A 420 20.90 -31.72 12.30
N VAL A 421 20.19 -30.58 12.29
CA VAL A 421 18.76 -30.53 12.64
C VAL A 421 17.89 -31.32 11.68
N GLU A 422 18.17 -31.21 10.40
CA GLU A 422 17.49 -31.96 9.34
C GLU A 422 17.62 -33.48 9.50
N ALA A 423 18.74 -33.96 10.07
CA ALA A 423 19.01 -35.39 10.21
C ALA A 423 18.17 -35.98 11.35
N TRP A 424 18.21 -35.37 12.54
CA TRP A 424 17.42 -35.88 13.66
C TRP A 424 15.91 -35.60 13.46
N LEU A 425 15.50 -34.57 12.71
CA LEU A 425 14.09 -34.38 12.32
C LEU A 425 13.59 -35.52 11.41
N CYS A 426 14.42 -35.99 10.49
CA CYS A 426 14.14 -37.20 9.70
C CYS A 426 14.01 -38.44 10.59
N ASP A 427 14.82 -38.57 11.64
CA ASP A 427 14.73 -39.67 12.60
C ASP A 427 13.45 -39.57 13.45
N VAL A 428 13.08 -38.37 13.91
CA VAL A 428 11.81 -38.12 14.62
C VAL A 428 10.61 -38.50 13.74
N GLU A 429 10.62 -38.13 12.45
CA GLU A 429 9.56 -38.53 11.52
C GLU A 429 9.48 -40.07 11.35
N ARG A 430 10.62 -40.74 11.24
CA ARG A 430 10.68 -42.21 11.16
C ARG A 430 10.15 -42.86 12.45
N THR A 431 10.59 -42.39 13.61
CA THR A 431 10.15 -42.87 14.93
C THR A 431 8.66 -42.63 15.15
N MET A 432 8.14 -41.47 14.76
CA MET A 432 6.70 -41.17 14.79
C MET A 432 5.92 -42.22 14.00
N ARG A 433 6.29 -42.44 12.72
CA ARG A 433 5.61 -43.41 11.85
C ARG A 433 5.66 -44.83 12.40
N PHE A 434 6.82 -45.24 12.91
CA PHE A 434 7.02 -46.56 13.52
C PHE A 434 6.15 -46.73 14.77
N THR A 435 6.21 -45.76 15.68
CA THR A 435 5.44 -45.75 16.94
C THR A 435 3.94 -45.84 16.65
N LEU A 436 3.42 -45.01 15.74
CA LEU A 436 2.00 -45.03 15.37
C LEU A 436 1.58 -46.36 14.72
N LYS A 437 2.42 -46.91 13.83
CA LYS A 437 2.16 -48.22 13.20
C LYS A 437 2.06 -49.33 14.24
N ASP A 438 2.95 -49.33 15.21
CA ASP A 438 2.96 -50.34 16.26
C ASP A 438 1.82 -50.15 17.28
N LEU A 439 1.54 -48.91 17.69
CA LEU A 439 0.36 -48.60 18.51
C LEU A 439 -0.93 -49.04 17.82
N LEU A 440 -1.02 -48.90 16.50
CA LEU A 440 -2.18 -49.37 15.74
C LEU A 440 -2.28 -50.90 15.72
N LYS A 441 -1.15 -51.63 15.62
CA LYS A 441 -1.14 -53.10 15.78
C LYS A 441 -1.62 -53.51 17.17
N ASP A 442 -1.11 -52.86 18.20
CA ASP A 442 -1.47 -53.13 19.60
C ASP A 442 -2.95 -52.83 19.86
N CYS A 443 -3.43 -51.69 19.36
CA CYS A 443 -4.84 -51.30 19.39
C CYS A 443 -5.73 -52.34 18.70
N ARG A 444 -5.34 -52.83 17.52
CA ARG A 444 -6.06 -53.88 16.80
C ARG A 444 -6.14 -55.18 17.61
N LEU A 445 -5.05 -55.59 18.25
CA LEU A 445 -5.03 -56.79 19.09
C LEU A 445 -5.93 -56.63 20.32
N ALA A 446 -5.91 -55.46 20.96
CA ALA A 446 -6.80 -55.13 22.06
C ALA A 446 -8.28 -55.12 21.62
N LEU A 447 -8.58 -54.53 20.47
CA LEU A 447 -9.93 -54.51 19.88
C LEU A 447 -10.44 -55.92 19.58
N LYS A 448 -9.61 -56.80 19.00
CA LYS A 448 -9.97 -58.22 18.78
C LYS A 448 -10.32 -58.95 20.08
N LYS A 449 -9.62 -58.67 21.17
CA LYS A 449 -9.93 -59.23 22.51
C LYS A 449 -11.21 -58.64 23.13
N MET A 450 -11.57 -57.41 22.78
CA MET A 450 -12.82 -56.78 23.23
C MET A 450 -14.02 -57.19 22.39
N LEU A 451 -13.81 -57.52 21.11
CA LEU A 451 -14.85 -58.04 20.21
C LEU A 451 -15.47 -59.33 20.75
N THR A 452 -14.71 -60.25 21.33
CA THR A 452 -15.28 -61.46 21.96
C THR A 452 -16.19 -61.16 23.15
N LYS A 453 -15.99 -60.04 23.87
CA LYS A 453 -16.94 -59.54 24.89
C LYS A 453 -18.14 -58.82 24.26
N ARG A 454 -17.91 -58.10 23.16
CA ARG A 454 -18.95 -57.40 22.38
C ARG A 454 -19.89 -58.39 21.68
N ASP A 455 -19.39 -59.50 21.13
CA ASP A 455 -20.17 -60.55 20.45
C ASP A 455 -21.16 -61.24 21.40
N LYS A 456 -20.76 -61.44 22.66
CA LYS A 456 -21.66 -61.97 23.70
C LYS A 456 -22.78 -60.99 24.03
N TRP A 457 -22.52 -59.68 23.97
CA TRP A 457 -23.47 -58.61 24.28
C TRP A 457 -24.37 -58.20 23.09
N VAL A 458 -23.84 -58.23 21.85
CA VAL A 458 -24.57 -57.97 20.60
C VAL A 458 -25.61 -59.05 20.31
N LYS A 459 -25.41 -60.27 20.83
CA LYS A 459 -26.40 -61.34 20.77
C LYS A 459 -27.61 -61.11 21.70
N ASP A 460 -27.43 -60.33 22.76
CA ASP A 460 -28.49 -60.05 23.74
C ASP A 460 -29.28 -58.77 23.40
N TRP A 461 -28.72 -57.85 22.59
CA TRP A 461 -29.34 -56.57 22.21
C TRP A 461 -28.87 -56.06 20.83
N PRO A 462 -29.67 -55.27 20.09
CA PRO A 462 -29.21 -54.60 18.86
C PRO A 462 -28.02 -53.67 19.14
N GLY A 463 -26.80 -54.16 18.86
CA GLY A 463 -25.56 -53.62 19.45
C GLY A 463 -25.21 -52.18 19.06
N GLN A 464 -25.58 -51.71 17.87
CA GLN A 464 -25.20 -50.37 17.41
C GLN A 464 -26.00 -49.25 18.10
N VAL A 465 -27.32 -49.45 18.27
CA VAL A 465 -28.21 -48.45 18.91
C VAL A 465 -27.86 -48.28 20.40
N SER A 466 -27.59 -49.39 21.09
CA SER A 466 -27.21 -49.36 22.50
C SER A 466 -25.81 -48.77 22.73
N MET A 467 -24.88 -48.97 21.78
CA MET A 467 -23.55 -48.37 21.83
C MET A 467 -23.58 -46.85 21.59
N LEU A 468 -24.36 -46.40 20.61
CA LEU A 468 -24.58 -44.97 20.34
C LEU A 468 -25.18 -44.25 21.56
N ARG A 469 -26.14 -44.87 22.26
CA ARG A 469 -26.72 -44.32 23.49
C ARG A 469 -25.68 -44.14 24.60
N LYS A 470 -24.83 -45.15 24.83
CA LYS A 470 -23.73 -45.06 25.81
C LYS A 470 -22.73 -43.95 25.47
N TYR A 471 -22.42 -43.75 24.20
CA TYR A 471 -21.55 -42.65 23.79
C TYR A 471 -22.20 -41.29 24.05
N SER A 472 -23.49 -41.13 23.75
CA SER A 472 -24.24 -39.91 24.05
C SER A 472 -24.26 -39.61 25.56
N GLU A 473 -24.49 -40.62 26.40
CA GLU A 473 -24.41 -40.50 27.86
C GLU A 473 -23.00 -40.12 28.34
N ALA A 474 -21.96 -40.72 27.77
CA ALA A 474 -20.57 -40.39 28.09
C ALA A 474 -20.21 -38.95 27.71
N ILE A 475 -20.67 -38.46 26.54
CA ILE A 475 -20.44 -37.08 26.06
C ILE A 475 -21.00 -36.04 27.04
N ARG A 476 -22.14 -36.33 27.67
CA ARG A 476 -22.77 -35.49 28.70
C ARG A 476 -22.01 -35.48 30.03
N GLY A 477 -21.16 -36.49 30.26
CA GLY A 477 -20.38 -36.62 31.48
C GLY A 477 -19.15 -35.70 31.54
N ASN A 478 -18.45 -35.78 32.68
CA ASN A 478 -17.18 -35.09 32.91
C ASN A 478 -16.04 -35.77 32.18
N LEU A 479 -15.90 -35.45 30.90
CA LEU A 479 -14.76 -35.85 30.07
C LEU A 479 -13.75 -34.71 29.92
N THR A 480 -12.47 -35.08 29.85
CA THR A 480 -11.44 -34.16 29.34
C THR A 480 -11.78 -33.76 27.91
N LYS A 481 -11.29 -32.60 27.47
CA LYS A 481 -11.55 -32.08 26.11
C LYS A 481 -11.20 -33.12 25.03
N ILE A 482 -10.04 -33.76 25.15
CA ILE A 482 -9.52 -34.74 24.18
C ILE A 482 -10.37 -36.01 24.17
N MET A 483 -10.71 -36.57 25.34
CA MET A 483 -11.55 -37.78 25.40
C MET A 483 -12.92 -37.54 24.76
N ARG A 484 -13.48 -36.34 24.95
CA ARG A 484 -14.74 -35.96 24.29
C ARG A 484 -14.60 -35.89 22.78
N LEU A 485 -13.53 -35.27 22.26
CA LEU A 485 -13.26 -35.24 20.81
C LEU A 485 -13.14 -36.65 20.22
N LYS A 486 -12.48 -37.58 20.93
CA LYS A 486 -12.37 -38.99 20.51
C LYS A 486 -13.74 -39.68 20.45
N ILE A 487 -14.58 -39.51 21.48
CA ILE A 487 -15.93 -40.11 21.49
C ILE A 487 -16.81 -39.47 20.42
N VAL A 488 -16.74 -38.16 20.23
CA VAL A 488 -17.45 -37.44 19.15
C VAL A 488 -17.07 -38.01 17.79
N ALA A 489 -15.77 -38.17 17.51
CA ALA A 489 -15.31 -38.74 16.25
C ALA A 489 -15.82 -40.18 16.03
N LEU A 490 -15.76 -41.03 17.06
CA LEU A 490 -16.30 -42.39 17.00
C LEU A 490 -17.81 -42.38 16.74
N VAL A 491 -18.54 -41.52 17.42
CA VAL A 491 -19.98 -41.35 17.25
C VAL A 491 -20.31 -40.94 15.81
N THR A 492 -19.59 -39.98 15.24
CA THR A 492 -19.77 -39.56 13.85
C THR A 492 -19.57 -40.72 12.87
N VAL A 493 -18.52 -41.52 13.06
CA VAL A 493 -18.25 -42.69 12.21
C VAL A 493 -19.34 -43.76 12.36
N GLU A 494 -19.80 -44.03 13.58
CA GLU A 494 -20.83 -45.04 13.85
C GLU A 494 -22.21 -44.63 13.33
N VAL A 495 -22.58 -43.34 13.43
CA VAL A 495 -23.82 -42.81 12.83
C VAL A 495 -23.74 -42.92 11.30
N HIS A 496 -22.60 -42.54 10.70
CA HIS A 496 -22.39 -42.70 9.26
C HIS A 496 -22.50 -44.17 8.83
N ALA A 497 -21.87 -45.09 9.56
CA ALA A 497 -21.94 -46.52 9.26
C ALA A 497 -23.37 -47.06 9.35
N ARG A 498 -24.15 -46.66 10.37
CA ARG A 498 -25.58 -46.99 10.49
C ARG A 498 -26.35 -46.57 9.25
N ASP A 499 -26.17 -45.33 8.81
CA ASP A 499 -26.91 -44.76 7.69
C ASP A 499 -26.51 -45.38 6.35
N VAL A 500 -25.22 -45.71 6.17
CA VAL A 500 -24.74 -46.48 5.01
C VAL A 500 -25.37 -47.87 4.98
N ILE A 501 -25.42 -48.58 6.12
CA ILE A 501 -26.05 -49.90 6.20
C ILE A 501 -27.53 -49.83 5.85
N ASP A 502 -28.27 -48.87 6.42
CA ASP A 502 -29.70 -48.67 6.12
C ASP A 502 -29.92 -48.35 4.63
N LYS A 503 -29.04 -47.54 4.02
CA LYS A 503 -29.08 -47.25 2.58
C LYS A 503 -28.82 -48.52 1.75
N LEU A 504 -27.78 -49.29 2.06
CA LEU A 504 -27.45 -50.52 1.32
C LEU A 504 -28.58 -51.55 1.43
N TYR A 505 -29.22 -51.66 2.60
CA TYR A 505 -30.38 -52.51 2.81
C TYR A 505 -31.58 -52.07 1.95
N LYS A 506 -31.93 -50.78 1.98
CA LYS A 506 -33.04 -50.22 1.18
C LYS A 506 -32.83 -50.36 -0.32
N LEU A 507 -31.58 -50.33 -0.78
CA LEU A 507 -31.21 -50.52 -2.17
C LEU A 507 -31.13 -52.01 -2.58
N GLY A 508 -31.29 -52.95 -1.63
CA GLY A 508 -31.18 -54.38 -1.92
C GLY A 508 -29.78 -54.79 -2.38
N CYS A 509 -28.74 -54.17 -1.82
CA CYS A 509 -27.35 -54.48 -2.14
C CYS A 509 -26.98 -55.89 -1.64
N MET A 510 -26.93 -56.87 -2.55
CA MET A 510 -26.67 -58.28 -2.24
C MET A 510 -25.28 -58.78 -2.69
N ASP A 511 -24.49 -57.95 -3.37
CA ASP A 511 -23.19 -58.34 -3.94
C ASP A 511 -22.06 -57.38 -3.54
N VAL A 512 -20.91 -57.94 -3.19
CA VAL A 512 -19.65 -57.22 -2.88
C VAL A 512 -18.99 -56.59 -4.10
N THR A 513 -19.48 -56.87 -5.31
CA THR A 513 -19.07 -56.15 -6.53
C THR A 513 -20.01 -55.00 -6.88
N SER A 514 -21.12 -54.83 -6.15
CA SER A 514 -22.04 -53.73 -6.40
C SER A 514 -21.37 -52.37 -6.19
N PHE A 515 -21.73 -51.41 -7.02
CA PHE A 515 -21.15 -50.06 -6.98
C PHE A 515 -21.38 -49.38 -5.61
N ASP A 516 -22.57 -49.52 -5.02
CA ASP A 516 -22.89 -48.96 -3.71
C ASP A 516 -21.99 -49.49 -2.59
N TRP A 517 -21.53 -50.75 -2.70
CA TRP A 517 -20.57 -51.35 -1.78
C TRP A 517 -19.10 -50.99 -2.10
N LEU A 518 -18.75 -50.86 -3.39
CA LEU A 518 -17.40 -50.48 -3.83
C LEU A 518 -17.08 -49.01 -3.57
N SER A 519 -18.09 -48.14 -3.62
CA SER A 519 -17.95 -46.69 -3.39
C SER A 519 -17.69 -46.30 -1.93
N GLN A 520 -17.85 -47.24 -0.99
CA GLN A 520 -17.54 -47.00 0.42
C GLN A 520 -16.03 -46.91 0.64
N LEU A 521 -15.59 -46.00 1.52
CA LEU A 521 -14.17 -45.84 1.85
C LEU A 521 -13.62 -47.13 2.47
N ARG A 522 -12.57 -47.66 1.87
CA ARG A 522 -11.85 -48.84 2.39
C ARG A 522 -10.46 -48.44 2.82
N LEU A 523 -10.13 -48.80 4.06
CA LEU A 523 -8.84 -48.51 4.65
C LEU A 523 -7.93 -49.72 4.44
N TYR A 524 -6.91 -49.55 3.60
CA TYR A 524 -5.87 -50.54 3.35
C TYR A 524 -4.54 -50.07 3.96
N TRP A 525 -3.65 -51.03 4.22
CA TRP A 525 -2.31 -50.75 4.70
C TRP A 525 -1.41 -50.43 3.50
N ASP A 526 -1.14 -49.16 3.23
CA ASP A 526 -0.25 -48.80 2.12
C ASP A 526 0.69 -47.62 2.46
N LYS A 527 1.65 -47.35 1.56
CA LYS A 527 2.79 -46.46 1.75
C LYS A 527 2.39 -44.99 1.75
N THR A 528 3.27 -44.20 2.37
CA THR A 528 3.13 -42.77 2.64
C THR A 528 3.26 -41.90 1.40
N GLY A 529 2.56 -40.75 1.36
CA GLY A 529 2.65 -39.70 0.35
C GLY A 529 2.16 -38.35 0.89
N ALA A 530 2.23 -37.29 0.09
CA ALA A 530 1.72 -35.96 0.45
C ALA A 530 0.68 -35.50 -0.57
N TRP A 531 -0.47 -35.06 -0.09
CA TRP A 531 -1.58 -34.59 -0.93
C TRP A 531 -1.79 -33.11 -0.66
N GLY A 532 -1.79 -32.30 -1.72
CA GLY A 532 -2.05 -30.87 -1.65
C GLY A 532 -3.43 -30.57 -2.23
N CYS A 533 -4.25 -29.81 -1.50
CA CYS A 533 -5.49 -29.23 -2.00
C CYS A 533 -5.32 -27.71 -2.06
N PHE A 534 -5.28 -27.15 -3.26
CA PHE A 534 -5.08 -25.72 -3.48
C PHE A 534 -6.43 -25.04 -3.67
N ASP A 535 -6.81 -24.22 -2.70
CA ASP A 535 -8.08 -23.50 -2.72
C ASP A 535 -8.00 -22.19 -3.51
N GLU A 536 -9.12 -21.80 -4.09
CA GLU A 536 -9.28 -20.60 -4.92
C GLU A 536 -8.21 -20.48 -6.03
N PHE A 537 -7.84 -21.61 -6.64
CA PHE A 537 -6.79 -21.70 -7.67
C PHE A 537 -7.01 -20.76 -8.86
N ASN A 538 -8.27 -20.38 -9.10
CA ASN A 538 -8.70 -19.44 -10.13
C ASN A 538 -8.59 -17.95 -9.77
N ARG A 539 -7.91 -17.60 -8.68
CA ARG A 539 -7.48 -16.22 -8.39
C ARG A 539 -6.07 -15.91 -8.88
N ILE A 540 -5.35 -16.92 -9.34
CA ILE A 540 -3.97 -16.78 -9.81
C ILE A 540 -3.98 -16.24 -11.24
N ASN A 541 -3.02 -15.37 -11.55
CA ASN A 541 -2.84 -14.83 -12.90
C ASN A 541 -2.56 -15.98 -13.90
N ILE A 542 -3.15 -15.88 -15.09
CA ILE A 542 -3.06 -16.87 -16.17
C ILE A 542 -1.60 -17.18 -16.56
N GLU A 543 -0.72 -16.18 -16.51
CA GLU A 543 0.71 -16.36 -16.80
C GLU A 543 1.38 -17.33 -15.81
N VAL A 544 1.11 -17.14 -14.51
CA VAL A 544 1.63 -18.02 -13.46
C VAL A 544 1.01 -19.41 -13.55
N LEU A 545 -0.29 -19.50 -13.82
CA LEU A 545 -0.99 -20.77 -14.03
C LEU A 545 -0.37 -21.60 -15.17
N SER A 546 0.09 -20.94 -16.23
CA SER A 546 0.73 -21.62 -17.36
C SER A 546 2.06 -22.25 -16.98
N VAL A 547 2.87 -21.58 -16.16
CA VAL A 547 4.12 -22.13 -15.60
C VAL A 547 3.83 -23.31 -14.68
N VAL A 548 2.83 -23.17 -13.79
CA VAL A 548 2.40 -24.24 -12.88
C VAL A 548 1.87 -25.45 -13.65
N ALA A 549 1.15 -25.24 -14.76
CA ALA A 549 0.69 -26.32 -15.62
C ALA A 549 1.87 -27.14 -16.17
N GLN A 550 2.94 -26.48 -16.61
CA GLN A 550 4.14 -27.15 -17.09
C GLN A 550 4.84 -27.96 -15.99
N GLN A 551 4.91 -27.41 -14.77
CA GLN A 551 5.45 -28.11 -13.61
C GLN A 551 4.63 -29.36 -13.26
N ILE A 552 3.30 -29.26 -13.21
CA ILE A 552 2.39 -30.38 -12.95
C ILE A 552 2.54 -31.45 -14.04
N LEU A 553 2.59 -31.04 -15.31
CA LEU A 553 2.77 -31.97 -16.43
C LEU A 553 4.09 -32.74 -16.34
N SER A 554 5.17 -32.08 -15.92
CA SER A 554 6.47 -32.72 -15.70
C SER A 554 6.37 -33.82 -14.61
N ILE A 555 5.66 -33.54 -13.52
CA ILE A 555 5.41 -34.52 -12.45
C ILE A 555 4.56 -35.69 -12.96
N LEU A 556 3.44 -35.40 -13.65
CA LEU A 556 2.54 -36.42 -14.17
C LEU A 556 3.22 -37.31 -15.21
N SER A 557 4.08 -36.73 -16.04
CA SER A 557 4.86 -37.46 -17.03
C SER A 557 5.86 -38.40 -16.35
N ALA A 558 6.59 -37.93 -15.33
CA ALA A 558 7.48 -38.76 -14.52
C ALA A 558 6.74 -39.91 -13.80
N LEU A 559 5.53 -39.65 -13.28
CA LEU A 559 4.67 -40.68 -12.67
C LEU A 559 4.22 -41.72 -13.70
N SER A 560 3.75 -41.28 -14.87
CA SER A 560 3.28 -42.19 -15.94
C SER A 560 4.40 -43.09 -16.47
N ALA A 561 5.64 -42.58 -16.46
CA ALA A 561 6.85 -43.33 -16.82
C ALA A 561 7.40 -44.19 -15.68
N ASN A 562 6.76 -44.23 -14.50
CA ASN A 562 7.21 -44.96 -13.31
C ASN A 562 8.65 -44.62 -12.88
N LEU A 563 9.06 -43.36 -13.05
CA LEU A 563 10.39 -42.93 -12.63
C LEU A 563 10.49 -42.89 -11.11
N THR A 564 11.68 -43.18 -10.58
CA THR A 564 11.99 -43.02 -9.14
C THR A 564 12.62 -41.66 -8.85
N ARG A 565 13.20 -41.02 -9.87
CA ARG A 565 13.79 -39.68 -9.86
C ARG A 565 13.51 -38.98 -11.17
N PHE A 566 13.38 -37.65 -11.11
CA PHE A 566 13.17 -36.84 -12.30
C PHE A 566 13.72 -35.43 -12.08
N VAL A 567 13.94 -34.71 -13.19
CA VAL A 567 14.36 -33.31 -13.14
C VAL A 567 13.13 -32.43 -13.00
N PHE A 568 13.08 -31.65 -11.93
CA PHE A 568 12.05 -30.67 -11.65
C PHE A 568 12.74 -29.31 -11.43
N GLU A 569 12.34 -28.29 -12.20
CA GLU A 569 12.96 -26.95 -12.17
C GLU A 569 14.49 -26.96 -12.25
N GLY A 570 15.03 -27.82 -13.11
CA GLY A 570 16.48 -27.95 -13.32
C GLY A 570 17.22 -28.75 -12.25
N ARG A 571 16.52 -29.35 -11.28
CA ARG A 571 17.11 -30.15 -10.19
C ARG A 571 16.60 -31.59 -10.21
N GLU A 572 17.48 -32.55 -9.97
CA GLU A 572 17.08 -33.95 -9.83
C GLU A 572 16.48 -34.19 -8.43
N ILE A 573 15.23 -34.65 -8.36
CA ILE A 573 14.54 -34.94 -7.11
C ILE A 573 13.95 -36.36 -7.10
N ASN A 574 13.74 -36.91 -5.89
CA ASN A 574 13.08 -38.20 -5.72
C ASN A 574 11.57 -38.07 -5.98
N LEU A 575 11.01 -38.97 -6.80
CA LEU A 575 9.57 -39.01 -7.06
C LEU A 575 8.85 -39.88 -6.03
N VAL A 576 7.83 -39.31 -5.39
CA VAL A 576 6.96 -40.02 -4.45
C VAL A 576 5.64 -40.31 -5.16
N TRP A 577 5.44 -41.57 -5.56
CA TRP A 577 4.29 -42.00 -6.38
C TRP A 577 2.91 -41.71 -5.77
N SER A 578 2.85 -41.61 -4.44
CA SER A 578 1.65 -41.39 -3.63
C SER A 578 1.31 -39.91 -3.45
N CYS A 579 1.88 -39.01 -4.27
CA CYS A 579 1.50 -37.60 -4.28
C CYS A 579 0.16 -37.36 -4.97
N GLY A 580 -0.61 -36.40 -4.47
CA GLY A 580 -1.91 -36.01 -5.05
C GLY A 580 -2.05 -34.50 -5.12
N ILE A 581 -2.52 -33.99 -6.27
CA ILE A 581 -2.81 -32.57 -6.48
C ILE A 581 -4.30 -32.42 -6.71
N PHE A 582 -4.93 -31.64 -5.83
CA PHE A 582 -6.35 -31.31 -5.89
C PHE A 582 -6.46 -29.79 -5.95
N ILE A 583 -7.45 -29.31 -6.70
CA ILE A 583 -7.76 -27.89 -6.77
C ILE A 583 -9.24 -27.70 -6.52
N THR A 584 -9.60 -26.62 -5.82
CA THR A 584 -10.99 -26.22 -5.66
C THR A 584 -11.23 -24.91 -6.40
N MET A 585 -12.38 -24.86 -7.09
CA MET A 585 -12.86 -23.70 -7.82
C MET A 585 -14.33 -23.50 -7.52
N ASN A 586 -14.75 -22.25 -7.27
CA ASN A 586 -16.18 -21.91 -7.37
C ASN A 586 -16.37 -21.04 -8.61
N PRO A 587 -16.95 -21.58 -9.70
CA PRO A 587 -17.27 -20.81 -10.88
C PRO A 587 -18.36 -19.78 -10.58
N GLY A 588 -18.35 -18.63 -11.28
CA GLY A 588 -19.41 -17.61 -11.21
C GLY A 588 -19.28 -16.54 -10.12
N TYR A 589 -18.20 -16.52 -9.33
CA TYR A 589 -17.90 -15.43 -8.40
C TYR A 589 -17.00 -14.37 -9.06
N ALA A 590 -17.28 -13.09 -8.80
CA ALA A 590 -16.52 -11.97 -9.36
C ALA A 590 -15.01 -12.04 -9.01
N GLY A 591 -14.16 -11.64 -9.96
CA GLY A 591 -12.70 -11.62 -9.78
C GLY A 591 -12.01 -12.98 -9.90
N ARG A 592 -12.63 -13.95 -10.58
CA ARG A 592 -12.08 -15.29 -10.80
C ARG A 592 -11.93 -15.59 -12.29
N THR A 593 -10.78 -16.10 -12.69
CA THR A 593 -10.47 -16.49 -14.07
C THR A 593 -10.94 -17.90 -14.36
N GLU A 594 -11.22 -18.24 -15.61
CA GLU A 594 -11.33 -19.66 -15.98
C GLU A 594 -9.93 -20.28 -16.06
N LEU A 595 -9.84 -21.59 -15.77
CA LEU A 595 -8.58 -22.29 -15.94
C LEU A 595 -8.25 -22.42 -17.43
N PRO A 596 -6.99 -22.21 -17.83
CA PRO A 596 -6.50 -22.55 -19.16
C PRO A 596 -6.84 -24.00 -19.54
N ASP A 597 -7.18 -24.24 -20.81
CA ASP A 597 -7.63 -25.56 -21.28
C ASP A 597 -6.56 -26.66 -21.10
N ASN A 598 -5.28 -26.32 -21.30
CA ASN A 598 -4.16 -27.22 -21.07
C ASN A 598 -4.15 -27.73 -19.62
N LEU A 599 -4.34 -26.85 -18.65
CA LEU A 599 -4.39 -27.17 -17.23
C LEU A 599 -5.68 -27.93 -16.88
N LYS A 600 -6.82 -27.47 -17.40
CA LYS A 600 -8.12 -28.12 -17.21
C LYS A 600 -8.10 -29.57 -17.67
N SER A 601 -7.40 -29.88 -18.77
CA SER A 601 -7.24 -31.24 -19.29
C SER A 601 -6.44 -32.18 -18.36
N MET A 602 -5.59 -31.63 -17.49
CA MET A 602 -4.78 -32.41 -16.54
C MET A 602 -5.58 -32.85 -15.31
N PHE A 603 -6.73 -32.24 -15.06
CA PHE A 603 -7.55 -32.51 -13.88
C PHE A 603 -8.85 -33.25 -14.24
N ARG A 604 -9.31 -34.08 -13.30
CA ARG A 604 -10.63 -34.71 -13.38
C ARG A 604 -11.63 -33.82 -12.63
N PRO A 605 -12.69 -33.32 -13.28
CA PRO A 605 -13.68 -32.49 -12.60
C PRO A 605 -14.51 -33.32 -11.62
N ILE A 606 -14.69 -32.81 -10.41
CA ILE A 606 -15.57 -33.40 -9.38
C ILE A 606 -16.58 -32.33 -8.97
N SER A 607 -17.85 -32.57 -9.27
CA SER A 607 -18.94 -31.70 -8.84
C SER A 607 -19.32 -32.02 -7.40
N MET A 608 -18.91 -31.15 -6.47
CA MET A 608 -19.34 -31.23 -5.07
C MET A 608 -20.77 -30.72 -4.94
N VAL A 609 -21.74 -31.64 -4.84
CA VAL A 609 -23.16 -31.31 -4.65
C VAL A 609 -23.39 -30.75 -3.24
N VAL A 610 -24.38 -29.86 -3.09
CA VAL A 610 -24.81 -29.32 -1.78
C VAL A 610 -25.05 -30.48 -0.81
N PRO A 611 -24.34 -30.53 0.33
CA PRO A 611 -24.48 -31.64 1.26
C PRO A 611 -25.81 -31.58 2.00
N ASP A 612 -26.29 -32.75 2.45
CA ASP A 612 -27.51 -32.83 3.26
C ASP A 612 -27.27 -32.18 4.64
N SER A 613 -27.76 -30.94 4.77
CA SER A 613 -27.61 -30.14 5.97
C SER A 613 -28.41 -30.69 7.15
N THR A 614 -29.47 -31.45 6.90
CA THR A 614 -30.27 -32.11 7.95
C THR A 614 -29.49 -33.27 8.55
N LEU A 615 -28.85 -34.09 7.71
CA LEU A 615 -28.01 -35.19 8.17
C LEU A 615 -26.80 -34.66 8.97
N ILE A 616 -26.12 -33.62 8.47
CA ILE A 616 -25.02 -32.98 9.19
C ILE A 616 -25.50 -32.44 10.55
N ALA A 617 -26.67 -31.81 10.58
CA ALA A 617 -27.26 -31.31 11.81
C ALA A 617 -27.55 -32.44 12.82
N GLU A 618 -28.11 -33.55 12.37
CA GLU A 618 -28.38 -34.73 13.21
C GLU A 618 -27.09 -35.26 13.82
N ILE A 619 -26.04 -35.45 13.02
CA ILE A 619 -24.75 -35.96 13.45
C ILE A 619 -24.13 -35.04 14.51
N ILE A 620 -24.15 -33.72 14.29
CA ILE A 620 -23.58 -32.75 15.23
C ILE A 620 -24.38 -32.72 16.53
N LEU A 621 -25.71 -32.68 16.46
CA LEU A 621 -26.56 -32.71 17.65
C LEU A 621 -26.32 -33.98 18.47
N PHE A 622 -26.20 -35.12 17.80
CA PHE A 622 -25.94 -36.38 18.46
C PHE A 622 -24.54 -36.40 19.10
N ALA A 623 -23.53 -35.88 18.40
CA ALA A 623 -22.17 -35.69 18.90
C ALA A 623 -22.08 -34.67 20.06
N GLU A 624 -22.99 -33.72 20.13
CA GLU A 624 -23.09 -32.76 21.24
C GLU A 624 -23.91 -33.29 22.43
N GLY A 625 -24.43 -34.52 22.32
CA GLY A 625 -25.16 -35.19 23.38
C GLY A 625 -26.61 -34.76 23.48
N PHE A 626 -27.28 -34.41 22.38
CA PHE A 626 -28.75 -34.25 22.33
C PHE A 626 -29.44 -35.62 22.18
N ASN A 627 -30.71 -35.71 22.56
CA ASN A 627 -31.60 -36.82 22.20
C ASN A 627 -32.50 -36.40 21.03
N ASN A 628 -33.20 -37.37 20.42
CA ASN A 628 -34.16 -37.11 19.33
C ASN A 628 -33.60 -36.23 18.20
N CYS A 629 -32.30 -36.40 17.89
CA CYS A 629 -31.53 -35.52 17.03
C CYS A 629 -32.12 -35.36 15.63
N LYS A 630 -32.77 -36.40 15.09
CA LYS A 630 -33.40 -36.38 13.77
C LYS A 630 -34.55 -35.36 13.69
N ALA A 631 -35.40 -35.29 14.71
CA ALA A 631 -36.49 -34.32 14.76
C ALA A 631 -35.97 -32.90 14.95
N LEU A 632 -35.01 -32.71 15.86
CA LEU A 632 -34.38 -31.43 16.15
C LEU A 632 -33.61 -30.87 14.94
N ALA A 633 -32.86 -31.73 14.24
CA ALA A 633 -32.15 -31.39 13.02
C ALA A 633 -33.09 -30.87 11.93
N LYS A 634 -34.23 -31.56 11.73
CA LYS A 634 -35.25 -31.13 10.78
C LYS A 634 -35.81 -29.75 11.15
N LYS A 635 -36.13 -29.51 12.44
CA LYS A 635 -36.59 -28.19 12.91
C LYS A 635 -35.57 -27.09 12.65
N VAL A 636 -34.29 -27.31 12.98
CA VAL A 636 -33.21 -26.34 12.78
C VAL A 636 -33.02 -26.03 11.28
N TYR A 637 -32.99 -27.05 10.44
CA TYR A 637 -32.86 -26.89 8.99
C TYR A 637 -34.05 -26.14 8.39
N THR A 638 -35.28 -26.54 8.76
CA THR A 638 -36.50 -25.87 8.31
C THR A 638 -36.51 -24.40 8.72
N LEU A 639 -36.09 -24.07 9.95
CA LEU A 639 -35.96 -22.70 10.41
C LEU A 639 -35.03 -21.87 9.52
N TYR A 640 -33.83 -22.39 9.23
CA TYR A 640 -32.84 -21.67 8.40
C TYR A 640 -33.33 -21.54 6.95
N SER A 641 -33.98 -22.58 6.41
CA SER A 641 -34.58 -22.55 5.08
C SER A 641 -35.70 -21.50 4.99
N LEU A 642 -36.58 -21.43 6.00
CA LEU A 642 -37.65 -20.43 6.06
C LEU A 642 -37.09 -19.02 6.26
N ALA A 643 -36.04 -18.87 7.08
CA ALA A 643 -35.37 -17.59 7.27
C ALA A 643 -34.81 -17.03 5.95
N VAL A 644 -34.17 -17.88 5.12
CA VAL A 644 -33.68 -17.48 3.79
C VAL A 644 -34.83 -17.09 2.83
N GLN A 645 -35.99 -17.73 2.96
CA GLN A 645 -37.13 -17.50 2.07
C GLN A 645 -37.99 -16.30 2.47
N GLN A 646 -38.14 -16.05 3.77
CA GLN A 646 -39.14 -15.11 4.31
C GLN A 646 -38.53 -13.81 4.85
N LEU A 647 -37.28 -13.81 5.29
CA LEU A 647 -36.63 -12.58 5.77
C LEU A 647 -36.13 -11.74 4.60
N SER A 648 -35.95 -10.45 4.85
CA SER A 648 -35.38 -9.55 3.86
C SER A 648 -33.95 -9.97 3.46
N LYS A 649 -33.58 -9.72 2.20
CA LYS A 649 -32.20 -9.97 1.73
C LYS A 649 -31.28 -8.90 2.28
N GLN A 650 -30.37 -9.28 3.17
CA GLN A 650 -29.33 -8.43 3.73
C GLN A 650 -27.96 -9.06 3.47
N ASP A 651 -26.95 -8.26 3.12
CA ASP A 651 -25.60 -8.77 2.81
C ASP A 651 -24.93 -9.47 4.00
N HIS A 652 -25.30 -9.11 5.22
CA HIS A 652 -24.76 -9.67 6.46
C HIS A 652 -25.55 -10.89 6.99
N TYR A 653 -26.66 -11.28 6.35
CA TYR A 653 -27.41 -12.48 6.74
C TYR A 653 -26.70 -13.74 6.23
N ASP A 654 -26.32 -14.61 7.16
CA ASP A 654 -25.77 -15.93 6.86
C ASP A 654 -26.57 -17.02 7.55
N PHE A 655 -27.39 -17.71 6.78
CA PHE A 655 -28.12 -18.92 7.17
C PHE A 655 -27.60 -20.16 6.42
N GLY A 656 -26.36 -20.11 5.95
CA GLY A 656 -25.70 -21.25 5.31
C GLY A 656 -25.23 -22.31 6.30
N LEU A 657 -24.60 -23.36 5.77
CA LEU A 657 -24.13 -24.51 6.55
C LEU A 657 -23.10 -24.11 7.63
N ARG A 658 -22.28 -23.07 7.42
CA ARG A 658 -21.32 -22.57 8.43
C ARG A 658 -22.02 -21.98 9.64
N ALA A 659 -23.06 -21.17 9.43
CA ALA A 659 -23.87 -20.62 10.50
C ALA A 659 -24.61 -21.74 11.26
N LEU A 660 -25.17 -22.72 10.53
CA LEU A 660 -25.85 -23.87 11.13
C LEU A 660 -24.91 -24.72 11.99
N THR A 661 -23.73 -25.10 11.48
CA THR A 661 -22.77 -25.90 12.25
C THR A 661 -22.24 -25.17 13.50
N SER A 662 -22.06 -23.84 13.40
CA SER A 662 -21.68 -23.01 14.53
C SER A 662 -22.77 -22.95 15.61
N LEU A 663 -24.03 -22.79 15.19
CA LEU A 663 -25.20 -22.83 16.08
C LEU A 663 -25.27 -24.14 16.86
N LEU A 664 -25.14 -25.28 16.19
CA LEU A 664 -25.30 -26.59 16.82
C LEU A 664 -24.18 -26.88 17.83
N ARG A 665 -22.94 -26.49 17.52
CA ARG A 665 -21.81 -26.60 18.47
C ARG A 665 -22.00 -25.68 19.67
N TYR A 666 -22.50 -24.46 19.46
CA TYR A 666 -22.83 -23.55 20.55
C TYR A 666 -23.95 -24.11 21.45
N ALA A 667 -24.98 -24.70 20.84
CA ALA A 667 -26.04 -25.40 21.56
C ALA A 667 -25.51 -26.58 22.39
N GLY A 668 -24.56 -27.35 21.86
CA GLY A 668 -23.87 -28.40 22.61
C GLY A 668 -23.13 -27.90 23.84
N LYS A 669 -22.47 -26.74 23.74
CA LYS A 669 -21.85 -26.10 24.91
C LYS A 669 -22.91 -25.70 25.95
N LYS A 670 -23.96 -25.00 25.52
CA LYS A 670 -25.07 -24.59 26.41
C LYS A 670 -25.77 -25.78 27.06
N ARG A 671 -25.88 -26.91 26.34
CA ARG A 671 -26.47 -28.15 26.86
C ARG A 671 -25.72 -28.68 28.07
N ARG A 672 -24.39 -28.59 28.05
CA ARG A 672 -23.52 -28.98 29.16
C ARG A 672 -23.53 -27.97 30.31
N ASP A 673 -23.57 -26.68 29.98
CA ASP A 673 -23.64 -25.62 31.00
C ASP A 673 -24.99 -25.61 31.73
N LYS A 674 -26.06 -26.09 31.08
CA LYS A 674 -27.44 -26.13 31.59
C LYS A 674 -28.08 -27.51 31.38
N PRO A 675 -27.63 -28.55 32.11
CA PRO A 675 -28.14 -29.92 31.94
C PRO A 675 -29.63 -30.07 32.32
N GLN A 676 -30.17 -29.16 33.13
CA GLN A 676 -31.57 -29.15 33.59
C GLN A 676 -32.58 -28.77 32.51
N LEU A 677 -32.15 -28.05 31.47
CA LEU A 677 -33.04 -27.65 30.37
C LEU A 677 -33.30 -28.82 29.43
N SER A 678 -34.45 -28.82 28.77
CA SER A 678 -34.75 -29.74 27.68
C SER A 678 -33.89 -29.43 26.45
N ASP A 679 -33.76 -30.43 25.56
CA ASP A 679 -33.01 -30.31 24.31
C ASP A 679 -33.56 -29.19 23.41
N GLU A 680 -34.89 -28.99 23.41
CA GLU A 680 -35.56 -27.94 22.63
C GLU A 680 -35.33 -26.53 23.21
N GLU A 681 -35.40 -26.36 24.53
CA GLU A 681 -35.13 -25.09 25.20
C GLU A 681 -33.69 -24.61 24.97
N VAL A 682 -32.72 -25.55 24.99
CA VAL A 682 -31.31 -25.23 24.73
C VAL A 682 -31.08 -24.79 23.29
N LEU A 683 -31.74 -25.44 22.32
CA LEU A 683 -31.64 -25.04 20.91
C LEU A 683 -32.29 -23.68 20.67
N LEU A 684 -33.47 -23.46 21.23
CA LEU A 684 -34.19 -22.20 21.16
C LEU A 684 -33.35 -21.05 21.72
N LEU A 685 -32.78 -21.25 22.91
CA LEU A 685 -31.86 -20.30 23.55
C LEU A 685 -30.67 -19.97 22.65
N SER A 686 -30.06 -21.00 22.06
CA SER A 686 -28.88 -20.86 21.21
C SER A 686 -29.18 -20.11 19.92
N MET A 687 -30.35 -20.35 19.32
CA MET A 687 -30.80 -19.65 18.11
C MET A 687 -31.04 -18.18 18.39
N LYS A 688 -31.66 -17.86 19.53
CA LYS A 688 -31.90 -16.48 19.95
C LYS A 688 -30.61 -15.73 20.21
N ASP A 689 -29.70 -16.32 20.99
CA ASP A 689 -28.38 -15.74 21.31
C ASP A 689 -27.58 -15.40 20.03
N MET A 690 -27.64 -16.24 19.00
CA MET A 690 -26.79 -16.09 17.81
C MET A 690 -27.40 -15.27 16.68
N ASN A 691 -28.74 -15.21 16.59
CA ASN A 691 -29.42 -14.60 15.44
C ASN A 691 -30.09 -13.27 15.76
N ILE A 692 -30.65 -13.06 16.97
CA ILE A 692 -31.44 -11.84 17.28
C ILE A 692 -30.62 -10.56 17.03
N ALA A 693 -29.38 -10.52 17.49
CA ALA A 693 -28.52 -9.33 17.36
C ALA A 693 -28.14 -8.97 15.91
N LYS A 694 -28.36 -9.89 14.96
CA LYS A 694 -28.05 -9.69 13.54
C LYS A 694 -29.27 -9.25 12.73
N LEU A 695 -30.48 -9.45 13.24
CA LEU A 695 -31.71 -9.20 12.50
C LEU A 695 -32.10 -7.74 12.56
N THR A 696 -32.68 -7.24 11.47
CA THR A 696 -33.32 -5.93 11.46
C THR A 696 -34.56 -5.91 12.35
N SER A 697 -34.98 -4.71 12.78
CA SER A 697 -36.20 -4.54 13.58
C SER A 697 -37.47 -5.04 12.87
N VAL A 698 -37.47 -5.05 11.53
CA VAL A 698 -38.59 -5.51 10.70
C VAL A 698 -38.61 -7.04 10.56
N ASP A 699 -37.43 -7.67 10.46
CA ASP A 699 -37.29 -9.12 10.31
C ASP A 699 -37.39 -9.86 11.66
N LEU A 700 -37.13 -9.19 12.77
CA LEU A 700 -37.14 -9.79 14.10
C LEU A 700 -38.51 -10.40 14.48
N PRO A 701 -39.67 -9.73 14.26
CA PRO A 701 -40.98 -10.34 14.47
C PRO A 701 -41.25 -11.56 13.57
N LEU A 702 -40.80 -11.51 12.31
CA LEU A 702 -40.96 -12.62 11.36
C LEU A 702 -40.15 -13.85 11.81
N PHE A 703 -38.90 -13.64 12.20
CA PHE A 703 -38.06 -14.70 12.75
C PHE A 703 -38.65 -15.28 14.04
N ALA A 704 -39.17 -14.44 14.92
CA ALA A 704 -39.83 -14.89 16.15
C ALA A 704 -41.08 -15.74 15.87
N ALA A 705 -41.86 -15.40 14.85
CA ALA A 705 -43.01 -16.19 14.42
C ALA A 705 -42.58 -17.57 13.88
N ILE A 706 -41.58 -17.62 13.00
CA ILE A 706 -41.02 -18.89 12.48
C ILE A 706 -40.52 -19.79 13.62
N VAL A 707 -39.84 -19.21 14.61
CA VAL A 707 -39.36 -19.92 15.80
C VAL A 707 -40.52 -20.48 16.62
N GLN A 708 -41.57 -19.69 16.85
CA GLN A 708 -42.74 -20.09 17.63
C GLN A 708 -43.52 -21.24 16.96
N ASP A 709 -43.65 -21.22 15.64
CA ASP A 709 -44.32 -22.27 14.87
C ASP A 709 -43.56 -23.61 14.92
N LEU A 710 -42.22 -23.56 14.91
CA LEU A 710 -41.37 -24.75 14.94
C LEU A 710 -41.15 -25.33 16.34
N PHE A 711 -41.27 -24.50 17.38
CA PHE A 711 -41.13 -24.86 18.79
C PHE A 711 -42.37 -24.46 19.60
N PRO A 712 -43.55 -25.03 19.30
CA PRO A 712 -44.79 -24.65 19.97
C PRO A 712 -44.75 -25.05 21.45
N GLY A 713 -45.10 -24.11 22.33
CA GLY A 713 -45.16 -24.35 23.79
C GLY A 713 -43.80 -24.42 24.50
N VAL A 714 -42.70 -24.11 23.82
CA VAL A 714 -41.36 -24.04 24.43
C VAL A 714 -41.05 -22.59 24.79
N GLU A 715 -41.00 -22.29 26.09
CA GLU A 715 -40.62 -20.96 26.56
C GLU A 715 -39.10 -20.76 26.48
N THR A 716 -38.68 -19.52 26.18
CA THR A 716 -37.24 -19.21 26.17
C THR A 716 -36.76 -19.05 27.61
N PRO A 717 -35.71 -19.79 28.03
CA PRO A 717 -35.13 -19.62 29.36
C PRO A 717 -34.64 -18.19 29.54
N VAL A 718 -35.11 -17.49 30.59
CA VAL A 718 -34.63 -16.15 30.93
C VAL A 718 -33.15 -16.24 31.31
N LEU A 719 -32.29 -15.51 30.58
CA LEU A 719 -30.88 -15.40 30.90
C LEU A 719 -30.69 -14.33 31.99
N ASP A 720 -30.24 -14.74 33.17
CA ASP A 720 -29.82 -13.80 34.21
C ASP A 720 -28.46 -13.18 33.83
N TYR A 721 -28.50 -12.02 33.19
CA TYR A 721 -27.32 -11.18 32.93
C TYR A 721 -26.82 -10.43 34.18
N GLY A 722 -27.33 -10.77 35.37
CA GLY A 722 -27.32 -9.94 36.57
C GLY A 722 -25.96 -9.35 36.97
N LYS A 723 -24.82 -10.00 36.74
CA LYS A 723 -23.51 -9.37 37.01
C LYS A 723 -23.12 -8.32 35.97
N VAL A 724 -23.33 -8.59 34.69
CA VAL A 724 -22.97 -7.68 33.59
C VAL A 724 -23.96 -6.53 33.51
N GLY A 725 -25.26 -6.80 33.65
CA GLY A 725 -26.29 -5.75 33.69
C GLY A 725 -26.13 -4.81 34.89
N ARG A 726 -25.75 -5.32 36.07
CA ARG A 726 -25.43 -4.49 37.24
C ARG A 726 -24.15 -3.68 37.07
N MET A 727 -23.11 -4.23 36.42
CA MET A 727 -21.90 -3.47 36.09
C MET A 727 -22.17 -2.36 35.06
N TRP A 728 -22.97 -2.63 34.02
CA TRP A 728 -23.34 -1.63 33.01
C TRP A 728 -24.21 -0.51 33.60
N MET A 729 -25.15 -0.84 34.50
CA MET A 729 -25.92 0.15 35.25
C MET A 729 -25.10 0.91 36.32
N GLN A 730 -23.88 0.47 36.65
CA GLN A 730 -22.94 1.25 37.46
C GLN A 730 -22.02 2.14 36.62
N PHE A 731 -21.94 1.88 35.30
CA PHE A 731 -21.08 2.61 34.36
C PHE A 731 -21.85 3.71 33.60
N LEU A 732 -23.17 3.53 33.43
CA LEU A 732 -24.15 4.56 33.07
C LEU A 732 -24.59 5.31 34.34
#